data_AF-A0A7H0VIB7-F1
#
_entry.id   AF-A0A7H0VIB7-F1
#
_cell.length_a   1.000
_cell.length_b   1.000
_cell.length_c   1.000
_cell.angle_alpha   90.00
_cell.angle_beta   90.00
_cell.angle_gamma   90.00
#
_symmetry.space_group_name_H-M   'P 1'
#
loop_
_entity.id
_entity.type
_entity.pdbx_description
1 polymer ?
#
loop_
_entity_poly.entity_id
_entity_poly.type
_entity_poly.pdbx_seq_one_letter_code
_entity_poly.pdbx_strand_id
1 'polypeptide(L)'
;MYRFLLSFLLLPLFSFAQINKEYQGLLWKISGNGLEEASYLYGTMHVSNRVAFHLSETFFEALDNADYVALETNPETWVADLTSSELYRDLFKMSYQYNQYMMPLYNSFNPKEPQQQDWEYYLARDQDLLNNLLYRLDQQDQDFAESTYLDLFIFQAGRKAGKTIYALEDYEESYKSVLKASRQDEDAVYITDRQARDLLGDFTDWQTLMEDAYRRGDLDLIDTLNSVLYPGKYYRKNMLDDRNKVMVAGMDSLMQAGVLFTGVGASHLPGKMGLINLLREKGYTVEAENRAVTTTSISRKDEIDAIILSAEPQDFISDDFFIQAQVPGKMIKFLSQPYQEYVFADMVNGGFYSIRRIPTYGPVYGKDRAFYQGRIDSMLFENIPGKILSKDTIQVSGFPAFDIKNETRTGDHQHYQIVFTDLEVIIFKVGGHKDFAQSALPKAFFKSLELNSFDDTEKYRPQFEGFELRMPGSLRTEQYEAAFANPYYTFWVQSFDEGEYYAAALRQYYDFDYFEEDDFELKYLIEKIADDKKLEVDTIYLDAGESTTFSRFVLKNKKEEKIFGQVHIQGPKYVMMMTTAQDQAEQESFFNSFAFTPWQYEDEFQEYQDSVLHLRLESPVKPNDYESFLAGLSQSRGYQSDEDHSYRGEVKEKVLTYSPSGEQIKVRLETEHIYASYLKLEDYWLEKINDFSDEQGLQLISDSTLYTRQDSNYLSEAKVLVFSDTNTHRQIKTKWILENGALYSLWTLSDSLGYNSAFAERALASFQPAGDTIFGKPITLPKADLFFEALDSRDSVRLFEASNSVYKVDFVEEDADRIKDYVLNYEQEGFDRTARLKLLNRLSWLDNEKHIPFLEDLYYDKLDSSAYQFKILETLVDFNGKEGNKSFKKLIMDEPPFTATSYIYSQLFEEFRDTIELAPIIYPDILPLTDFEDYRSEIYELLAELLDSGLVKGGDYKSKYKSLLLFAKVELKKQHASDESTNTYSRKKTVNSELVTYTKLLRPFARKKEVQEQYRKTLSVRNEAVLADLVVVMDPYWEVPDSTWNSLAKKPKAFYKVYPYLQKNDKLKVLDEKYRSREYYAQSILEYNRYSSYDTVSFIGSEKVEIKAYPAEVFFFRARNEDDKLWKLMYLVVEDKEKLSAEYAMVREGETYNENIADMDEVIKDALKEIKLYGRERVVD
;
A
#
# COMPACT_ATOMS: atom_id res chain seq x y z
N MET A 1 -26.56 -84.14 -42.43
CA MET A 1 -26.40 -83.03 -43.40
C MET A 1 -27.24 -81.87 -42.87
N TYR A 2 -26.74 -80.74 -42.36
CA TYR A 2 -25.44 -80.08 -42.46
C TYR A 2 -25.13 -79.39 -41.12
N ARG A 3 -24.11 -79.90 -40.40
CA ARG A 3 -23.41 -79.21 -39.29
C ARG A 3 -22.17 -78.58 -39.93
N PHE A 4 -22.22 -77.33 -40.39
CA PHE A 4 -21.00 -76.57 -40.76
C PHE A 4 -21.20 -75.06 -40.97
N LEU A 5 -22.26 -74.43 -40.45
CA LEU A 5 -22.56 -73.03 -40.78
C LEU A 5 -23.15 -72.21 -39.61
N LEU A 6 -22.64 -72.41 -38.39
CA LEU A 6 -23.01 -71.60 -37.22
C LEU A 6 -21.87 -71.42 -36.19
N SER A 7 -20.62 -71.41 -36.65
CA SER A 7 -19.43 -71.25 -35.78
C SER A 7 -18.49 -70.12 -36.21
N PHE A 8 -18.99 -69.08 -36.90
CA PHE A 8 -18.17 -67.94 -37.35
C PHE A 8 -18.70 -66.56 -36.94
N LEU A 9 -19.57 -66.47 -35.92
CA LEU A 9 -20.24 -65.23 -35.52
C LEU A 9 -20.16 -64.87 -34.03
N LEU A 10 -19.23 -65.46 -33.28
CA LEU A 10 -18.97 -65.12 -31.86
C LEU A 10 -17.47 -65.23 -31.55
N LEU A 11 -16.71 -64.17 -31.82
CA LEU A 11 -15.44 -63.76 -31.19
C LEU A 11 -14.87 -62.57 -32.00
N PRO A 12 -15.29 -61.33 -31.65
CA PRO A 12 -14.32 -60.42 -31.06
C PRO A 12 -14.99 -59.58 -29.95
N LEU A 13 -15.01 -60.09 -28.73
CA LEU A 13 -15.51 -59.35 -27.56
C LEU A 13 -14.66 -59.65 -26.33
N PHE A 14 -13.31 -59.60 -26.44
CA PHE A 14 -12.41 -59.49 -25.27
C PHE A 14 -11.06 -58.86 -25.66
N SER A 15 -11.11 -57.74 -26.39
CA SER A 15 -10.00 -56.77 -26.37
C SER A 15 -10.55 -55.48 -25.81
N PHE A 16 -10.77 -55.46 -24.49
CA PHE A 16 -10.60 -54.20 -23.78
C PHE A 16 -9.14 -53.82 -24.00
N ALA A 17 -8.90 -52.77 -24.78
CA ALA A 17 -7.64 -52.07 -24.71
C ALA A 17 -7.48 -51.63 -23.25
N GLN A 18 -6.66 -52.35 -22.48
CA GLN A 18 -6.07 -51.75 -21.30
C GLN A 18 -5.28 -50.57 -21.82
N ILE A 19 -5.69 -49.36 -21.43
CA ILE A 19 -4.83 -48.19 -21.57
C ILE A 19 -3.57 -48.56 -20.79
N ASN A 20 -2.49 -48.88 -21.51
CA ASN A 20 -1.19 -49.08 -20.90
C ASN A 20 -0.80 -47.72 -20.34
N LYS A 21 -0.86 -47.60 -19.02
CA LYS A 21 -0.35 -46.42 -18.32
C LYS A 21 1.16 -46.34 -18.53
N GLU A 22 1.62 -45.16 -18.91
CA GLU A 22 3.02 -44.93 -19.28
C GLU A 22 3.89 -44.76 -18.03
N TYR A 23 3.34 -44.13 -16.98
CA TYR A 23 4.02 -43.87 -15.72
C TYR A 23 3.20 -44.42 -14.53
N GLN A 24 3.56 -45.63 -14.08
CA GLN A 24 2.86 -46.34 -13.00
C GLN A 24 3.86 -46.76 -11.90
N GLY A 25 3.78 -46.09 -10.74
CA GLY A 25 4.66 -46.32 -9.59
C GLY A 25 5.23 -45.02 -9.00
N LEU A 26 5.55 -45.02 -7.70
CA LEU A 26 6.17 -43.89 -7.01
C LEU A 26 7.68 -44.05 -6.82
N LEU A 27 8.19 -45.29 -6.72
CA LEU A 27 9.62 -45.59 -6.61
C LEU A 27 10.14 -46.09 -7.96
N TRP A 28 11.26 -45.52 -8.41
CA TRP A 28 11.90 -45.82 -9.68
C TRP A 28 13.39 -46.12 -9.47
N LYS A 29 13.86 -47.21 -10.04
CA LYS A 29 15.27 -47.61 -10.05
C LYS A 29 15.96 -47.05 -11.29
N ILE A 30 17.13 -46.45 -11.08
CA ILE A 30 17.96 -45.83 -12.11
C ILE A 30 19.25 -46.65 -12.24
N SER A 31 19.53 -47.12 -13.46
CA SER A 31 20.73 -47.91 -13.77
C SER A 31 21.27 -47.59 -15.18
N GLY A 32 22.39 -48.18 -15.57
CA GLY A 32 23.03 -47.89 -16.86
C GLY A 32 23.84 -46.60 -16.85
N ASN A 33 24.20 -46.07 -18.03
CA ASN A 33 25.04 -44.86 -18.20
C ASN A 33 26.32 -44.83 -17.34
N GLY A 34 26.98 -45.99 -17.15
CA GLY A 34 28.23 -46.09 -16.40
C GLY A 34 28.10 -46.26 -14.88
N LEU A 35 26.88 -46.32 -14.32
CA LEU A 35 26.67 -46.56 -12.89
C LEU A 35 27.10 -47.97 -12.48
N GLU A 36 27.90 -48.08 -11.41
CA GLU A 36 28.30 -49.35 -10.82
C GLU A 36 27.16 -50.00 -10.02
N GLU A 37 26.39 -49.16 -9.31
CA GLU A 37 25.23 -49.55 -8.51
C GLU A 37 24.02 -48.68 -8.85
N ALA A 38 22.83 -49.23 -8.64
CA ALA A 38 21.59 -48.54 -9.02
C ALA A 38 21.22 -47.46 -8.01
N SER A 39 20.84 -46.29 -8.51
CA SER A 39 20.28 -45.18 -7.72
C SER A 39 18.75 -45.19 -7.80
N TYR A 40 18.07 -44.38 -6.99
CA TYR A 40 16.62 -44.43 -6.82
C TYR A 40 15.98 -43.05 -6.84
N LEU A 41 14.82 -42.94 -7.48
CA LEU A 41 13.99 -41.74 -7.54
C LEU A 41 12.61 -42.06 -6.97
N TYR A 42 12.17 -41.28 -6.00
CA TYR A 42 10.88 -41.42 -5.32
C TYR A 42 10.02 -40.17 -5.46
N GLY A 43 8.77 -40.35 -5.87
CA GLY A 43 7.75 -39.30 -5.96
C GLY A 43 7.09 -39.01 -4.61
N THR A 44 7.41 -37.88 -3.97
CA THR A 44 6.82 -37.42 -2.70
C THR A 44 5.51 -36.68 -2.90
N MET A 45 4.79 -36.43 -1.82
CA MET A 45 3.65 -35.51 -1.76
C MET A 45 3.82 -34.64 -0.51
N HIS A 46 3.75 -33.33 -0.68
CA HIS A 46 4.09 -32.31 0.33
C HIS A 46 3.07 -32.15 1.48
N VAL A 47 2.50 -33.26 1.97
CA VAL A 47 1.46 -33.28 2.99
C VAL A 47 1.80 -34.23 4.12
N SER A 48 1.22 -33.98 5.29
CA SER A 48 1.29 -34.86 6.46
C SER A 48 0.25 -35.99 6.44
N ASN A 49 -0.71 -35.98 5.51
CA ASN A 49 -1.73 -37.02 5.39
C ASN A 49 -1.09 -38.42 5.22
N ARG A 50 -1.59 -39.41 5.98
CA ARG A 50 -1.13 -40.81 5.96
C ARG A 50 -1.08 -41.47 4.59
N VAL A 51 -1.86 -40.97 3.62
CA VAL A 51 -1.78 -41.41 2.22
C VAL A 51 -0.36 -41.30 1.65
N ALA A 52 0.42 -40.29 2.08
CA ALA A 52 1.81 -40.10 1.65
C ALA A 52 2.76 -41.20 2.21
N PHE A 53 2.43 -41.81 3.34
CA PHE A 53 3.31 -42.69 4.12
C PHE A 53 3.07 -44.19 3.89
N HIS A 54 2.37 -44.56 2.81
CA HIS A 54 2.28 -45.94 2.35
C HIS A 54 3.59 -46.41 1.68
N LEU A 55 4.66 -46.48 2.49
CA LEU A 55 6.04 -46.79 2.11
C LEU A 55 6.27 -48.31 2.04
N SER A 56 6.86 -48.79 0.95
CA SER A 56 7.13 -50.21 0.71
C SER A 56 8.44 -50.67 1.36
N GLU A 57 8.64 -51.99 1.50
CA GLU A 57 9.95 -52.53 1.92
C GLU A 57 11.08 -52.07 0.97
N THR A 58 10.81 -52.07 -0.33
CA THR A 58 11.75 -51.59 -1.37
C THR A 58 12.14 -50.12 -1.22
N PHE A 59 11.28 -49.28 -0.64
CA PHE A 59 11.62 -47.90 -0.31
C PHE A 59 12.70 -47.85 0.78
N PHE A 60 12.53 -48.60 1.86
CA PHE A 60 13.49 -48.64 2.97
C PHE A 60 14.79 -49.31 2.54
N GLU A 61 14.74 -50.37 1.74
CA GLU A 61 15.94 -50.99 1.17
C GLU A 61 16.72 -50.03 0.27
N ALA A 62 16.03 -49.29 -0.60
CA ALA A 62 16.65 -48.27 -1.45
C ALA A 62 17.30 -47.16 -0.60
N LEU A 63 16.60 -46.69 0.43
CA LEU A 63 17.11 -45.67 1.33
C LEU A 63 18.32 -46.18 2.12
N ASP A 64 18.26 -47.40 2.69
CA ASP A 64 19.33 -48.00 3.49
C ASP A 64 20.60 -48.24 2.65
N ASN A 65 20.46 -48.65 1.38
CA ASN A 65 21.58 -48.90 0.47
C ASN A 65 22.22 -47.63 -0.12
N ALA A 66 21.57 -46.46 -0.01
CA ALA A 66 22.10 -45.23 -0.60
C ALA A 66 23.27 -44.64 0.19
N ASP A 67 24.27 -44.09 -0.50
CA ASP A 67 25.33 -43.29 0.11
C ASP A 67 24.83 -41.87 0.43
N TYR A 68 23.99 -41.36 -0.47
CA TYR A 68 23.52 -39.98 -0.48
C TYR A 68 21.99 -39.91 -0.54
N VAL A 69 21.42 -38.91 0.13
CA VAL A 69 20.02 -38.54 -0.03
C VAL A 69 19.93 -37.17 -0.67
N ALA A 70 19.15 -37.03 -1.72
CA ALA A 70 18.90 -35.74 -2.37
C ALA A 70 17.42 -35.39 -2.35
N LEU A 71 17.14 -34.12 -2.04
CA LEU A 71 15.80 -33.54 -2.05
C LEU A 71 15.78 -32.29 -2.95
N GLU A 72 14.60 -31.78 -3.28
CA GLU A 72 14.46 -30.53 -4.05
C GLU A 72 15.29 -29.39 -3.41
N THR A 73 15.14 -29.22 -2.11
CA THR A 73 15.93 -28.28 -1.27
C THR A 73 16.32 -28.97 0.04
N ASN A 74 17.29 -28.41 0.79
CA ASN A 74 17.79 -29.03 2.02
C ASN A 74 17.07 -28.49 3.27
N PRO A 75 16.26 -29.30 3.99
CA PRO A 75 15.59 -28.86 5.21
C PRO A 75 16.53 -28.39 6.33
N GLU A 76 17.79 -28.84 6.35
CA GLU A 76 18.79 -28.42 7.34
C GLU A 76 19.17 -26.94 7.21
N THR A 77 19.11 -26.38 6.00
CA THR A 77 19.50 -24.99 5.72
C THR A 77 18.33 -24.03 5.60
N TRP A 78 17.10 -24.52 5.43
CA TRP A 78 15.91 -23.69 5.18
C TRP A 78 15.76 -22.50 6.11
N VAL A 79 16.00 -22.68 7.41
CA VAL A 79 15.84 -21.57 8.36
C VAL A 79 16.91 -20.50 8.11
N ALA A 80 18.16 -20.89 7.83
CA ALA A 80 19.23 -19.97 7.48
C ALA A 80 18.97 -19.32 6.11
N ASP A 81 18.58 -20.09 5.10
CA ASP A 81 18.30 -19.61 3.74
C ASP A 81 17.14 -18.61 3.75
N LEU A 82 16.08 -18.91 4.49
CA LEU A 82 14.90 -18.06 4.64
C LEU A 82 15.24 -16.74 5.36
N THR A 83 16.00 -16.80 6.45
CA THR A 83 16.26 -15.63 7.31
C THR A 83 17.38 -14.74 6.79
N SER A 84 18.22 -15.24 5.89
CA SER A 84 19.30 -14.47 5.24
C SER A 84 18.95 -13.98 3.83
N SER A 85 17.86 -14.46 3.21
CA SER A 85 17.50 -14.07 1.84
C SER A 85 16.94 -12.65 1.76
N GLU A 86 17.57 -11.85 0.89
CA GLU A 86 17.11 -10.51 0.55
C GLU A 86 15.72 -10.52 -0.11
N LEU A 87 15.43 -11.53 -0.96
CA LEU A 87 14.12 -11.68 -1.59
C LEU A 87 13.00 -11.85 -0.55
N TYR A 88 13.23 -12.68 0.46
CA TYR A 88 12.24 -12.86 1.52
C TYR A 88 12.11 -11.63 2.42
N ARG A 89 13.22 -10.95 2.72
CA ARG A 89 13.19 -9.67 3.43
C ARG A 89 12.34 -8.64 2.69
N ASP A 90 12.55 -8.50 1.39
CA ASP A 90 11.85 -7.51 0.57
C ASP A 90 10.37 -7.89 0.34
N LEU A 91 10.07 -9.20 0.18
CA LEU A 91 8.70 -9.71 0.18
C LEU A 91 7.98 -9.40 1.49
N PHE A 92 8.64 -9.65 2.62
CA PHE A 92 8.09 -9.33 3.94
C PHE A 92 7.93 -7.81 4.09
N LYS A 93 8.94 -7.01 3.74
CA LYS A 93 8.90 -5.55 3.74
C LYS A 93 7.72 -5.01 2.93
N MET A 94 7.46 -5.52 1.73
CA MET A 94 6.30 -5.13 0.92
C MET A 94 4.98 -5.44 1.63
N SER A 95 4.89 -6.55 2.37
CA SER A 95 3.70 -6.83 3.19
C SER A 95 3.51 -5.81 4.33
N TYR A 96 4.59 -5.17 4.82
CA TYR A 96 4.52 -4.10 5.84
C TYR A 96 4.48 -2.68 5.29
N GLN A 97 4.90 -2.42 4.05
CA GLN A 97 4.74 -1.10 3.44
C GLN A 97 3.24 -0.75 3.31
N TYR A 98 2.39 -1.74 3.02
CA TYR A 98 0.93 -1.60 3.16
C TYR A 98 0.48 -1.37 4.63
N ASN A 99 1.30 -1.75 5.62
CA ASN A 99 1.06 -1.62 7.05
C ASN A 99 1.74 -0.40 7.70
N GLN A 100 2.35 0.54 6.96
CA GLN A 100 2.83 1.81 7.56
C GLN A 100 1.66 2.54 8.24
N TYR A 101 0.46 2.43 7.66
CA TYR A 101 -0.83 2.80 8.24
C TYR A 101 -1.24 1.97 9.49
N MET A 102 -0.74 0.73 9.65
CA MET A 102 -1.05 -0.13 10.81
C MET A 102 -0.09 0.03 12.00
N MET A 103 1.07 0.68 11.84
CA MET A 103 1.99 1.03 12.95
C MET A 103 2.30 2.53 12.99
N PRO A 104 1.27 3.40 13.17
CA PRO A 104 1.45 4.84 13.17
C PRO A 104 2.36 5.28 14.32
N LEU A 105 3.17 6.31 14.05
CA LEU A 105 4.15 6.86 14.99
C LEU A 105 3.55 7.11 16.38
N TYR A 106 2.37 7.71 16.45
CA TYR A 106 1.72 8.08 17.72
C TYR A 106 1.24 6.91 18.57
N ASN A 107 1.06 5.72 17.99
CA ASN A 107 0.69 4.51 18.74
C ASN A 107 1.92 3.66 19.12
N SER A 108 3.11 4.02 18.64
CA SER A 108 4.30 3.18 18.70
C SER A 108 5.03 3.23 20.05
N PHE A 109 4.83 4.29 20.85
CA PHE A 109 5.43 4.48 22.17
C PHE A 109 4.55 3.96 23.32
N ASN A 110 3.63 3.06 23.01
CA ASN A 110 2.71 2.50 23.98
C ASN A 110 3.39 1.38 24.79
N PRO A 111 3.61 1.52 26.11
CA PRO A 111 4.13 0.42 26.95
C PRO A 111 3.04 -0.66 27.09
N LYS A 112 2.94 -1.57 26.13
CA LYS A 112 1.76 -2.44 25.97
C LYS A 112 1.75 -3.56 27.00
N GLU A 113 0.94 -3.41 28.06
CA GLU A 113 0.68 -4.48 29.02
C GLU A 113 -0.04 -5.66 28.33
N PRO A 114 0.48 -6.90 28.45
CA PRO A 114 -0.22 -8.09 27.97
C PRO A 114 -1.60 -8.26 28.61
N GLN A 115 -2.63 -8.36 27.78
CA GLN A 115 -4.01 -8.62 28.19
C GLN A 115 -4.28 -10.12 28.35
N GLN A 116 -5.48 -10.49 28.82
CA GLN A 116 -5.84 -11.91 29.02
C GLN A 116 -5.60 -12.77 27.77
N GLN A 117 -6.24 -12.39 26.67
CA GLN A 117 -6.15 -13.08 25.38
C GLN A 117 -4.71 -13.22 24.88
N ASP A 118 -3.84 -12.27 25.23
CA ASP A 118 -2.42 -12.30 24.85
C ASP A 118 -1.73 -13.44 25.61
N TRP A 119 -1.96 -13.59 26.92
CA TRP A 119 -1.44 -14.71 27.70
C TRP A 119 -2.00 -16.07 27.25
N GLU A 120 -3.29 -16.14 26.91
CA GLU A 120 -3.91 -17.35 26.34
C GLU A 120 -3.16 -17.79 25.08
N TYR A 121 -2.90 -16.84 24.18
CA TYR A 121 -2.09 -17.06 22.98
C TYR A 121 -0.66 -17.49 23.34
N TYR A 122 0.00 -16.79 24.26
CA TYR A 122 1.41 -17.06 24.59
C TYR A 122 1.65 -18.44 25.23
N LEU A 123 0.65 -18.99 25.92
CA LEU A 123 0.74 -20.30 26.56
C LEU A 123 0.37 -21.43 25.60
N ALA A 124 -0.67 -21.21 24.79
CA ALA A 124 -1.27 -22.25 23.95
C ALA A 124 -0.56 -22.44 22.61
N ARG A 125 -0.04 -21.36 22.00
CA ARG A 125 0.44 -21.38 20.62
C ARG A 125 1.96 -21.32 20.49
N ASP A 126 2.45 -22.18 19.60
CA ASP A 126 3.82 -22.18 19.10
C ASP A 126 3.98 -21.20 17.95
N GLN A 127 5.22 -20.86 17.60
CA GLN A 127 5.48 -20.00 16.47
C GLN A 127 4.99 -20.64 15.16
N ASP A 128 4.18 -19.93 14.37
CA ASP A 128 3.47 -20.49 13.20
C ASP A 128 4.42 -21.14 12.18
N LEU A 129 5.64 -20.59 12.06
CA LEU A 129 6.70 -21.15 11.20
C LEU A 129 7.06 -22.60 11.57
N LEU A 130 6.99 -22.97 12.86
CA LEU A 130 7.31 -24.32 13.32
C LEU A 130 6.39 -25.37 12.70
N ASN A 131 5.09 -25.07 12.55
CA ASN A 131 4.17 -25.98 11.88
C ASN A 131 4.60 -26.18 10.41
N ASN A 132 4.89 -25.10 9.69
CA ASN A 132 5.29 -25.19 8.28
C ASN A 132 6.63 -25.91 8.06
N LEU A 133 7.57 -25.76 8.99
CA LEU A 133 8.88 -26.41 8.93
C LEU A 133 8.82 -27.89 9.30
N LEU A 134 8.20 -28.22 10.43
CA LEU A 134 8.33 -29.55 11.06
C LEU A 134 7.18 -30.50 10.76
N TYR A 135 5.95 -29.98 10.60
CA TYR A 135 4.76 -30.83 10.71
C TYR A 135 3.80 -30.75 9.50
N ARG A 136 3.54 -29.55 8.98
CA ARG A 136 2.50 -29.24 7.97
C ARG A 136 1.16 -29.87 8.32
N LEU A 137 0.75 -29.72 9.59
CA LEU A 137 -0.48 -30.29 10.12
C LEU A 137 -1.64 -29.32 9.94
N ASP A 138 -2.77 -29.87 9.47
CA ASP A 138 -4.09 -29.24 9.62
C ASP A 138 -4.71 -29.74 10.93
N GLN A 139 -5.24 -28.82 11.73
CA GLN A 139 -5.89 -29.17 13.00
C GLN A 139 -7.16 -30.02 12.80
N GLN A 140 -7.86 -29.86 11.68
CA GLN A 140 -9.10 -30.61 11.41
C GLN A 140 -8.82 -32.09 11.10
N ASP A 141 -7.67 -32.36 10.46
CA ASP A 141 -7.29 -33.69 9.99
C ASP A 141 -6.16 -34.34 10.82
N GLN A 142 -5.85 -33.78 11.99
CA GLN A 142 -4.71 -34.22 12.82
C GLN A 142 -4.74 -35.72 13.14
N ASP A 143 -5.92 -36.32 13.33
CA ASP A 143 -6.06 -37.76 13.63
C ASP A 143 -5.76 -38.66 12.42
N PHE A 144 -5.74 -38.09 11.22
CA PHE A 144 -5.46 -38.75 9.94
C PHE A 144 -4.11 -38.36 9.33
N ALA A 145 -3.34 -37.54 10.05
CA ALA A 145 -2.00 -37.13 9.67
C ALA A 145 -0.91 -37.97 10.38
N GLU A 146 0.30 -37.89 9.83
CA GLU A 146 1.56 -38.32 10.44
C GLU A 146 2.22 -37.16 11.18
N SER A 147 3.22 -37.47 12.01
CA SER A 147 3.96 -36.48 12.80
C SER A 147 4.80 -35.51 11.96
N THR A 148 5.00 -35.78 10.68
CA THR A 148 5.68 -34.90 9.73
C THR A 148 5.19 -35.19 8.30
N TYR A 149 5.69 -34.45 7.31
CA TYR A 149 5.46 -34.70 5.89
C TYR A 149 6.62 -35.48 5.26
N LEU A 150 6.35 -36.15 4.15
CA LEU A 150 7.23 -37.21 3.65
C LEU A 150 8.64 -36.74 3.28
N ASP A 151 8.77 -35.54 2.70
CA ASP A 151 10.07 -34.97 2.34
C ASP A 151 10.98 -34.79 3.58
N LEU A 152 10.42 -34.30 4.68
CA LEU A 152 11.15 -34.14 5.93
C LEU A 152 11.46 -35.50 6.57
N PHE A 153 10.55 -36.48 6.48
CA PHE A 153 10.85 -37.84 6.93
C PHE A 153 12.04 -38.46 6.18
N ILE A 154 12.12 -38.31 4.85
CA ILE A 154 13.26 -38.80 4.05
C ILE A 154 14.57 -38.14 4.51
N PHE A 155 14.54 -36.82 4.74
CA PHE A 155 15.68 -36.10 5.32
C PHE A 155 16.08 -36.67 6.69
N GLN A 156 15.13 -36.80 7.62
CA GLN A 156 15.36 -37.29 8.97
C GLN A 156 15.94 -38.70 8.97
N ALA A 157 15.35 -39.60 8.18
CA ALA A 157 15.83 -40.96 8.03
C ALA A 157 17.26 -41.01 7.48
N GLY A 158 17.57 -40.18 6.47
CA GLY A 158 18.92 -40.05 5.92
C GLY A 158 19.95 -39.58 6.95
N ARG A 159 19.63 -38.49 7.69
CA ARG A 159 20.51 -37.95 8.73
C ARG A 159 20.73 -38.92 9.89
N LYS A 160 19.66 -39.58 10.37
CA LYS A 160 19.72 -40.59 11.44
C LYS A 160 20.52 -41.83 11.02
N ALA A 161 20.55 -42.15 9.73
CA ALA A 161 21.39 -43.20 9.16
C ALA A 161 22.84 -42.76 8.85
N GLY A 162 23.22 -41.50 9.13
CA GLY A 162 24.56 -40.96 8.89
C GLY A 162 24.88 -40.65 7.42
N LYS A 163 23.85 -40.53 6.57
CA LYS A 163 24.01 -40.23 5.13
C LYS A 163 24.23 -38.73 4.89
N THR A 164 24.90 -38.40 3.78
CA THR A 164 25.05 -37.02 3.33
C THR A 164 23.79 -36.56 2.60
N ILE A 165 23.31 -35.36 2.91
CA ILE A 165 22.12 -34.75 2.29
C ILE A 165 22.56 -33.72 1.25
N TYR A 166 21.94 -33.74 0.07
CA TYR A 166 22.13 -32.76 -0.99
C TYR A 166 20.81 -32.06 -1.36
N ALA A 167 20.89 -30.77 -1.68
CA ALA A 167 19.83 -30.05 -2.39
C ALA A 167 20.06 -30.17 -3.89
N LEU A 168 19.00 -30.45 -4.66
CA LEU A 168 19.06 -30.48 -6.12
C LEU A 168 18.83 -29.09 -6.75
N GLU A 169 18.27 -28.16 -6.00
CA GLU A 169 17.99 -26.79 -6.41
C GLU A 169 18.58 -25.78 -5.42
N ASP A 170 18.83 -24.57 -5.91
CA ASP A 170 19.05 -23.40 -5.05
C ASP A 170 17.72 -22.93 -4.45
N TYR A 171 17.71 -22.64 -3.14
CA TYR A 171 16.49 -22.32 -2.42
C TYR A 171 15.82 -21.02 -2.93
N GLU A 172 16.61 -19.97 -3.17
CA GLU A 172 16.09 -18.68 -3.60
C GLU A 172 15.57 -18.74 -5.05
N GLU A 173 16.29 -19.42 -5.95
CA GLU A 173 15.84 -19.60 -7.34
C GLU A 173 14.60 -20.52 -7.44
N SER A 174 14.51 -21.54 -6.59
CA SER A 174 13.31 -22.38 -6.47
C SER A 174 12.12 -21.52 -6.03
N TYR A 175 12.30 -20.66 -5.02
CA TYR A 175 11.25 -19.76 -4.57
C TYR A 175 10.85 -18.70 -5.61
N LYS A 176 11.80 -18.10 -6.33
CA LYS A 176 11.51 -17.21 -7.47
C LYS A 176 10.64 -17.90 -8.53
N SER A 177 10.89 -19.18 -8.77
CA SER A 177 10.11 -19.98 -9.72
C SER A 177 8.67 -20.18 -9.24
N VAL A 178 8.46 -20.42 -7.93
CA VAL A 178 7.13 -20.44 -7.31
C VAL A 178 6.40 -19.10 -7.49
N LEU A 179 7.09 -17.99 -7.25
CA LEU A 179 6.51 -16.66 -7.44
C LEU A 179 6.12 -16.39 -8.90
N LYS A 180 6.97 -16.74 -9.87
CA LYS A 180 6.70 -16.63 -11.31
C LYS A 180 5.55 -17.51 -11.78
N ALA A 181 5.34 -18.67 -11.16
CA ALA A 181 4.24 -19.57 -11.47
C ALA A 181 2.86 -18.99 -11.14
N SER A 182 2.79 -18.01 -10.24
CA SER A 182 1.54 -17.35 -9.82
C SER A 182 1.02 -16.27 -10.79
N ARG A 183 1.74 -16.02 -11.90
CA ARG A 183 1.33 -15.07 -12.94
C ARG A 183 0.04 -15.51 -13.62
N GLN A 184 -0.86 -14.57 -13.85
CA GLN A 184 -2.08 -14.81 -14.61
C GLN A 184 -1.74 -15.09 -16.08
N ASP A 185 -2.45 -16.02 -16.70
CA ASP A 185 -2.31 -16.36 -18.11
C ASP A 185 -3.66 -16.18 -18.79
N GLU A 186 -3.80 -15.15 -19.62
CA GLU A 186 -5.05 -14.83 -20.31
C GLU A 186 -5.42 -15.87 -21.38
N ASP A 187 -4.42 -16.61 -21.87
CA ASP A 187 -4.60 -17.71 -22.82
C ASP A 187 -5.00 -19.03 -22.13
N ALA A 188 -5.11 -19.05 -20.79
CA ALA A 188 -5.40 -20.26 -20.04
C ALA A 188 -6.81 -20.81 -20.38
N VAL A 189 -6.85 -22.03 -20.90
CA VAL A 189 -8.12 -22.71 -21.23
C VAL A 189 -8.53 -23.62 -20.08
N TYR A 190 -9.54 -23.20 -19.34
CA TYR A 190 -10.14 -24.01 -18.28
C TYR A 190 -11.09 -25.06 -18.84
N ILE A 191 -11.16 -26.22 -18.18
CA ILE A 191 -12.12 -27.27 -18.54
C ILE A 191 -13.55 -26.85 -18.23
N THR A 192 -14.51 -27.39 -18.98
CA THR A 192 -15.95 -27.16 -18.72
C THR A 192 -16.43 -27.90 -17.47
N ASP A 193 -17.50 -27.44 -16.83
CA ASP A 193 -18.13 -28.14 -15.70
C ASP A 193 -18.47 -29.61 -15.99
N ARG A 194 -18.79 -29.93 -17.25
CA ARG A 194 -19.05 -31.31 -17.66
C ARG A 194 -17.78 -32.15 -17.60
N GLN A 195 -16.69 -31.65 -18.18
CA GLN A 195 -15.39 -32.32 -18.13
C GLN A 195 -14.89 -32.43 -16.69
N ALA A 196 -15.13 -31.42 -15.86
CA ALA A 196 -14.81 -31.44 -14.44
C ALA A 196 -15.53 -32.59 -13.72
N ARG A 197 -16.85 -32.72 -13.91
CA ARG A 197 -17.64 -33.83 -13.35
C ARG A 197 -17.22 -35.19 -13.90
N ASP A 198 -16.95 -35.29 -15.20
CA ASP A 198 -16.54 -36.55 -15.83
C ASP A 198 -15.17 -37.02 -15.28
N LEU A 199 -14.25 -36.08 -15.01
CA LEU A 199 -12.93 -36.37 -14.45
C LEU A 199 -12.98 -36.66 -12.94
N LEU A 200 -13.78 -35.90 -12.18
CA LEU A 200 -14.03 -36.14 -10.75
C LEU A 200 -14.74 -37.48 -10.52
N GLY A 201 -15.62 -37.92 -11.42
CA GLY A 201 -16.35 -39.17 -11.27
C GLY A 201 -17.12 -39.22 -9.95
N ASP A 202 -16.79 -40.21 -9.10
CA ASP A 202 -17.41 -40.42 -7.79
C ASP A 202 -16.72 -39.65 -6.65
N PHE A 203 -15.66 -38.89 -6.94
CA PHE A 203 -14.93 -38.10 -5.93
C PHE A 203 -15.63 -36.75 -5.66
N THR A 204 -15.57 -36.30 -4.41
CA THR A 204 -16.22 -35.05 -3.95
C THR A 204 -15.51 -33.79 -4.42
N ASP A 205 -14.19 -33.88 -4.60
CA ASP A 205 -13.31 -32.75 -4.91
C ASP A 205 -11.99 -33.24 -5.53
N TRP A 206 -11.24 -32.29 -6.08
CA TRP A 206 -9.97 -32.53 -6.77
C TRP A 206 -8.86 -33.05 -5.86
N GLN A 207 -8.86 -32.65 -4.59
CA GLN A 207 -7.85 -33.06 -3.63
C GLN A 207 -7.97 -34.57 -3.35
N THR A 208 -9.18 -35.07 -3.12
CA THR A 208 -9.44 -36.49 -2.87
C THR A 208 -9.06 -37.34 -4.09
N LEU A 209 -9.33 -36.84 -5.31
CA LEU A 209 -8.90 -37.50 -6.56
C LEU A 209 -7.38 -37.50 -6.72
N MET A 210 -6.70 -36.41 -6.38
CA MET A 210 -5.23 -36.32 -6.38
C MET A 210 -4.61 -37.30 -5.38
N GLU A 211 -5.14 -37.37 -4.16
CA GLU A 211 -4.71 -38.32 -3.14
C GLU A 211 -4.90 -39.77 -3.59
N ASP A 212 -6.01 -40.08 -4.27
CA ASP A 212 -6.23 -41.42 -4.84
C ASP A 212 -5.27 -41.74 -5.98
N ALA A 213 -5.00 -40.77 -6.87
CA ALA A 213 -4.00 -40.91 -7.93
C ALA A 213 -2.61 -41.23 -7.32
N TYR A 214 -2.20 -40.49 -6.29
CA TYR A 214 -0.96 -40.73 -5.55
C TYR A 214 -0.96 -42.10 -4.86
N ARG A 215 -2.05 -42.47 -4.18
CA ARG A 215 -2.22 -43.78 -3.53
C ARG A 215 -2.10 -44.93 -4.52
N ARG A 216 -2.55 -44.76 -5.76
CA ARG A 216 -2.40 -45.75 -6.83
C ARG A 216 -1.06 -45.65 -7.56
N GLY A 217 -0.24 -44.63 -7.31
CA GLY A 217 0.98 -44.36 -8.08
C GLY A 217 0.69 -44.04 -9.55
N ASP A 218 -0.46 -43.42 -9.81
CA ASP A 218 -0.99 -43.09 -11.14
C ASP A 218 -0.45 -41.73 -11.61
N LEU A 219 0.83 -41.69 -12.00
CA LEU A 219 1.50 -40.43 -12.33
C LEU A 219 0.92 -39.76 -13.59
N ASP A 220 0.36 -40.56 -14.53
CA ASP A 220 -0.38 -40.05 -15.69
C ASP A 220 -1.59 -39.19 -15.26
N LEU A 221 -2.32 -39.64 -14.24
CA LEU A 221 -3.46 -38.91 -13.69
C LEU A 221 -2.99 -37.67 -12.91
N ILE A 222 -1.89 -37.74 -12.18
CA ILE A 222 -1.30 -36.57 -11.49
C ILE A 222 -0.92 -35.48 -12.51
N ASP A 223 -0.26 -35.84 -13.62
CA ASP A 223 0.08 -34.89 -14.70
C ASP A 223 -1.17 -34.24 -15.33
N THR A 224 -2.21 -35.06 -15.53
CA THR A 224 -3.51 -34.59 -16.02
C THR A 224 -4.15 -33.60 -15.04
N LEU A 225 -4.17 -33.93 -13.74
CA LEU A 225 -4.76 -33.08 -12.71
C LEU A 225 -4.00 -31.75 -12.55
N ASN A 226 -2.66 -31.76 -12.60
CA ASN A 226 -1.88 -30.53 -12.60
C ASN A 226 -2.23 -29.62 -13.78
N SER A 227 -2.38 -30.20 -14.98
CA SER A 227 -2.74 -29.44 -16.18
C SER A 227 -4.17 -28.90 -16.15
N VAL A 228 -5.08 -29.60 -15.44
CA VAL A 228 -6.48 -29.17 -15.26
C VAL A 228 -6.61 -28.10 -14.18
N LEU A 229 -5.93 -28.26 -13.05
CA LEU A 229 -5.99 -27.33 -11.92
C LEU A 229 -5.22 -26.05 -12.20
N TYR A 230 -4.14 -26.14 -12.99
CA TYR A 230 -3.26 -25.04 -13.32
C TYR A 230 -2.97 -24.99 -14.83
N PRO A 231 -3.97 -24.64 -15.67
CA PRO A 231 -3.84 -24.70 -17.13
C PRO A 231 -2.92 -23.61 -17.73
N GLY A 232 -2.51 -22.62 -16.94
CA GLY A 232 -1.64 -21.54 -17.40
C GLY A 232 -0.21 -22.00 -17.71
N LYS A 233 0.37 -21.47 -18.79
CA LYS A 233 1.73 -21.80 -19.26
C LYS A 233 2.82 -21.50 -18.23
N TYR A 234 2.62 -20.47 -17.40
CA TYR A 234 3.58 -20.07 -16.37
C TYR A 234 3.72 -21.10 -15.25
N TYR A 235 2.64 -21.76 -14.85
CA TYR A 235 2.70 -22.78 -13.82
C TYR A 235 3.54 -23.98 -14.28
N ARG A 236 3.18 -24.59 -15.42
CA ARG A 236 3.89 -25.76 -15.96
C ARG A 236 5.38 -25.50 -16.17
N LYS A 237 5.70 -24.34 -16.76
CA LYS A 237 7.08 -23.94 -17.04
C LYS A 237 7.90 -23.77 -15.77
N ASN A 238 7.42 -22.98 -14.81
CA ASN A 238 8.22 -22.57 -13.64
C ASN A 238 8.13 -23.58 -12.48
N MET A 239 6.99 -24.24 -12.26
CA MET A 239 6.87 -25.24 -11.18
C MET A 239 7.46 -26.60 -11.55
N LEU A 240 7.48 -26.96 -12.83
CA LEU A 240 7.88 -28.30 -13.28
C LEU A 240 9.04 -28.26 -14.28
N ASP A 241 8.84 -27.76 -15.50
CA ASP A 241 9.76 -28.01 -16.61
C ASP A 241 11.18 -27.45 -16.41
N ASP A 242 11.31 -26.20 -15.95
CA ASP A 242 12.63 -25.58 -15.76
C ASP A 242 13.34 -26.11 -14.52
N ARG A 243 12.59 -26.36 -13.44
CA ARG A 243 13.06 -26.99 -12.21
C ARG A 243 13.56 -28.42 -12.43
N ASN A 244 12.84 -29.21 -13.22
CA ASN A 244 13.23 -30.57 -13.59
C ASN A 244 14.59 -30.65 -14.29
N LYS A 245 14.92 -29.67 -15.15
CA LYS A 245 16.23 -29.65 -15.83
C LYS A 245 17.37 -29.45 -14.84
N VAL A 246 17.18 -28.56 -13.86
CA VAL A 246 18.15 -28.29 -12.79
C VAL A 246 18.35 -29.55 -11.95
N MET A 247 17.25 -30.16 -11.50
CA MET A 247 17.29 -31.36 -10.68
C MET A 247 17.97 -32.54 -11.40
N VAL A 248 17.67 -32.79 -12.68
CA VAL A 248 18.31 -33.87 -13.44
C VAL A 248 19.81 -33.64 -13.60
N ALA A 249 20.27 -32.40 -13.76
CA ALA A 249 21.69 -32.10 -13.82
C ALA A 249 22.40 -32.40 -12.48
N GLY A 250 21.76 -32.08 -11.36
CA GLY A 250 22.24 -32.43 -10.02
C GLY A 250 22.28 -33.95 -9.80
N MET A 251 21.19 -34.64 -10.14
CA MET A 251 21.10 -36.11 -10.04
C MET A 251 22.18 -36.81 -10.89
N ASP A 252 22.34 -36.39 -12.16
CA ASP A 252 23.35 -36.95 -13.07
C ASP A 252 24.76 -36.85 -12.48
N SER A 253 25.07 -35.72 -11.83
CA SER A 253 26.38 -35.52 -11.19
C SER A 253 26.56 -36.38 -9.93
N LEU A 254 25.54 -36.44 -9.07
CA LEU A 254 25.61 -37.16 -7.79
C LEU A 254 25.60 -38.68 -7.95
N MET A 255 24.80 -39.22 -8.89
CA MET A 255 24.75 -40.65 -9.15
C MET A 255 26.08 -41.22 -9.68
N GLN A 256 26.88 -40.40 -10.37
CA GLN A 256 28.21 -40.81 -10.82
C GLN A 256 29.24 -40.87 -9.67
N ALA A 257 28.94 -40.23 -8.53
CA ALA A 257 29.80 -40.23 -7.35
C ALA A 257 29.48 -41.37 -6.37
N GLY A 258 28.25 -41.88 -6.35
CA GLY A 258 27.79 -42.94 -5.44
C GLY A 258 26.29 -43.21 -5.56
N VAL A 259 25.76 -44.10 -4.72
CA VAL A 259 24.35 -44.49 -4.77
C VAL A 259 23.47 -43.36 -4.22
N LEU A 260 22.61 -42.81 -5.07
CA LEU A 260 21.72 -41.70 -4.73
C LEU A 260 20.30 -42.18 -4.46
N PHE A 261 19.73 -41.79 -3.33
CA PHE A 261 18.28 -41.83 -3.10
C PHE A 261 17.71 -40.42 -3.26
N THR A 262 16.83 -40.20 -4.25
CA THR A 262 16.23 -38.89 -4.53
C THR A 262 14.75 -38.87 -4.15
N GLY A 263 14.33 -37.89 -3.35
CA GLY A 263 12.92 -37.61 -3.06
C GLY A 263 12.50 -36.25 -3.62
N VAL A 264 11.53 -36.24 -4.53
CA VAL A 264 10.99 -35.02 -5.17
C VAL A 264 9.50 -35.19 -5.42
N GLY A 265 8.73 -34.11 -5.49
CA GLY A 265 7.29 -34.15 -5.66
C GLY A 265 6.86 -35.00 -6.86
N ALA A 266 5.84 -35.85 -6.68
CA ALA A 266 5.39 -36.81 -7.72
C ALA A 266 5.02 -36.13 -9.05
N SER A 267 4.58 -34.86 -9.00
CA SER A 267 4.30 -34.04 -10.18
C SER A 267 5.52 -33.81 -11.09
N HIS A 268 6.74 -33.94 -10.57
CA HIS A 268 7.99 -33.76 -11.33
C HIS A 268 8.36 -34.97 -12.20
N LEU A 269 7.83 -36.16 -11.88
CA LEU A 269 8.25 -37.42 -12.51
C LEU A 269 7.69 -37.64 -13.94
N PRO A 270 6.38 -37.48 -14.22
CA PRO A 270 5.77 -37.85 -15.49
C PRO A 270 5.89 -36.78 -16.59
N GLY A 271 5.57 -37.20 -17.82
CA GLY A 271 5.49 -36.30 -18.98
C GLY A 271 6.83 -36.08 -19.69
N LYS A 272 6.79 -35.39 -20.84
CA LYS A 272 7.96 -35.23 -21.71
C LYS A 272 9.15 -34.54 -21.01
N MET A 273 8.85 -33.52 -20.20
CA MET A 273 9.84 -32.78 -19.40
C MET A 273 9.95 -33.32 -17.96
N GLY A 274 9.35 -34.49 -17.67
CA GLY A 274 9.44 -35.16 -16.38
C GLY A 274 10.81 -35.78 -16.16
N LEU A 275 11.21 -35.90 -14.88
CA LEU A 275 12.53 -36.44 -14.49
C LEU A 275 12.80 -37.83 -15.09
N ILE A 276 11.79 -38.70 -15.17
CA ILE A 276 11.92 -40.05 -15.73
C ILE A 276 12.41 -40.00 -17.17
N ASN A 277 11.80 -39.14 -18.00
CA ASN A 277 12.15 -39.05 -19.41
C ASN A 277 13.46 -38.29 -19.62
N LEU A 278 13.69 -37.21 -18.89
CA LEU A 278 14.94 -36.47 -18.97
C LEU A 278 16.17 -37.33 -18.60
N LEU A 279 16.04 -38.22 -17.61
CA LEU A 279 17.07 -39.20 -17.26
C LEU A 279 17.25 -40.27 -18.35
N ARG A 280 16.16 -40.76 -18.94
CA ARG A 280 16.21 -41.69 -20.10
C ARG A 280 16.89 -41.05 -21.30
N GLU A 281 16.61 -39.78 -21.60
CA GLU A 281 17.25 -39.00 -22.65
C GLU A 281 18.76 -38.82 -22.41
N LYS A 282 19.19 -38.75 -21.14
CA LYS A 282 20.61 -38.76 -20.75
C LYS A 282 21.30 -40.13 -20.85
N GLY A 283 20.56 -41.20 -21.18
CA GLY A 283 21.11 -42.54 -21.37
C GLY A 283 20.95 -43.49 -20.17
N TYR A 284 20.25 -43.08 -19.12
CA TYR A 284 19.92 -43.96 -17.99
C TYR A 284 18.74 -44.88 -18.33
N THR A 285 18.71 -46.05 -17.71
CA THR A 285 17.55 -46.94 -17.66
C THR A 285 16.78 -46.63 -16.38
N VAL A 286 15.50 -46.26 -16.51
CA VAL A 286 14.64 -45.86 -15.38
C VAL A 286 13.38 -46.74 -15.37
N GLU A 287 13.25 -47.59 -14.36
CA GLU A 287 12.22 -48.63 -14.24
C GLU A 287 11.43 -48.51 -12.93
N ALA A 288 10.12 -48.72 -12.97
CA ALA A 288 9.28 -48.65 -11.79
C ALA A 288 9.48 -49.89 -10.90
N GLU A 289 9.59 -49.67 -9.59
CA GLU A 289 9.72 -50.74 -8.60
C GLU A 289 8.36 -51.17 -8.04
N ASN A 290 8.27 -52.42 -7.61
CA ASN A 290 7.03 -52.97 -7.07
C ASN A 290 6.68 -52.36 -5.69
N ARG A 291 5.40 -52.05 -5.51
CA ARG A 291 4.85 -51.51 -4.27
C ARG A 291 4.26 -52.63 -3.40
N ALA A 292 5.04 -53.10 -2.43
CA ALA A 292 4.56 -54.00 -1.38
C ALA A 292 4.70 -53.31 -0.02
N VAL A 293 3.57 -52.84 0.53
CA VAL A 293 3.50 -52.37 1.92
C VAL A 293 3.22 -53.58 2.80
N THR A 294 4.07 -53.82 3.79
CA THR A 294 3.96 -54.95 4.72
C THR A 294 3.89 -54.42 6.15
N THR A 295 3.55 -55.28 7.11
CA THR A 295 3.67 -54.92 8.53
C THR A 295 5.11 -54.56 8.92
N THR A 296 6.11 -55.13 8.24
CA THR A 296 7.54 -54.83 8.44
C THR A 296 7.89 -53.42 7.98
N SER A 297 7.35 -52.96 6.84
CA SER A 297 7.64 -51.60 6.36
C SER A 297 7.02 -50.53 7.25
N ILE A 298 5.85 -50.80 7.84
CA ILE A 298 5.22 -49.91 8.83
C ILE A 298 6.08 -49.81 10.11
N SER A 299 6.55 -50.93 10.66
CA SER A 299 7.37 -50.90 11.88
C SER A 299 8.72 -50.20 11.67
N ARG A 300 9.30 -50.29 10.47
CA ARG A 300 10.57 -49.64 10.13
C ARG A 300 10.51 -48.11 10.24
N LYS A 301 9.38 -47.51 9.86
CA LYS A 301 9.14 -46.08 10.03
C LYS A 301 9.17 -45.70 11.52
N ASP A 302 8.39 -46.40 12.34
CA ASP A 302 8.31 -46.16 13.79
C ASP A 302 9.67 -46.34 14.49
N GLU A 303 10.48 -47.31 14.04
CA GLU A 303 11.85 -47.50 14.51
C GLU A 303 12.73 -46.27 14.22
N ILE A 304 12.63 -45.69 13.02
CA ILE A 304 13.40 -44.49 12.62
C ILE A 304 12.91 -43.25 13.39
N ASP A 305 11.59 -43.10 13.55
CA ASP A 305 10.99 -41.98 14.30
C ASP A 305 11.45 -42.00 15.76
N ALA A 306 11.62 -43.19 16.37
CA ALA A 306 12.09 -43.35 17.74
C ALA A 306 13.59 -43.03 17.96
N ILE A 307 14.41 -42.96 16.90
CA ILE A 307 15.82 -42.59 17.01
C ILE A 307 15.92 -41.08 17.28
N ILE A 308 16.56 -40.71 18.39
CA ILE A 308 16.93 -39.33 18.71
C ILE A 308 18.44 -39.18 18.47
N LEU A 309 18.80 -38.35 17.49
CA LEU A 309 20.20 -38.03 17.21
C LEU A 309 20.68 -36.98 18.20
N SER A 310 21.76 -37.27 18.92
CA SER A 310 22.40 -36.31 19.81
C SER A 310 23.23 -35.31 19.01
N ALA A 311 23.07 -34.02 19.28
CA ALA A 311 23.99 -32.97 18.86
C ALA A 311 24.84 -32.51 20.06
N GLU A 312 26.05 -32.03 19.81
CA GLU A 312 26.83 -31.31 20.82
C GLU A 312 26.11 -29.99 21.13
N PRO A 313 25.74 -29.73 22.40
CA PRO A 313 25.09 -28.48 22.77
C PRO A 313 26.00 -27.28 22.49
N GLN A 314 25.42 -26.20 22.01
CA GLN A 314 26.04 -24.91 21.78
C GLN A 314 25.56 -23.94 22.86
N ASP A 315 26.44 -23.04 23.28
CA ASP A 315 26.06 -21.97 24.19
C ASP A 315 25.18 -20.96 23.44
N PHE A 316 24.00 -20.69 24.00
CA PHE A 316 23.11 -19.62 23.61
C PHE A 316 23.19 -18.50 24.65
N ILE A 317 23.31 -17.27 24.17
CA ILE A 317 23.29 -16.06 24.98
C ILE A 317 22.29 -15.10 24.31
N SER A 318 21.36 -14.53 25.09
CA SER A 318 20.45 -13.49 24.56
C SER A 318 21.21 -12.20 24.22
N ASP A 319 20.64 -11.34 23.36
CA ASP A 319 21.31 -10.10 22.91
C ASP A 319 21.77 -9.18 24.05
N ASP A 320 21.03 -9.22 25.16
CA ASP A 320 21.32 -8.45 26.37
C ASP A 320 22.11 -9.23 27.42
N PHE A 321 22.65 -10.41 27.09
CA PHE A 321 23.39 -11.29 28.00
C PHE A 321 22.61 -11.77 29.23
N PHE A 322 21.31 -11.52 29.30
CA PHE A 322 20.46 -11.87 30.43
C PHE A 322 20.23 -13.38 30.54
N ILE A 323 20.02 -14.07 29.41
CA ILE A 323 19.74 -15.50 29.35
C ILE A 323 20.96 -16.23 28.83
N GLN A 324 21.39 -17.28 29.54
CA GLN A 324 22.35 -18.27 29.05
C GLN A 324 21.74 -19.67 29.11
N ALA A 325 21.97 -20.46 28.07
CA ALA A 325 21.47 -21.83 27.97
C ALA A 325 22.33 -22.66 27.01
N GLN A 326 22.24 -23.98 27.10
CA GLN A 326 22.82 -24.90 26.13
C GLN A 326 21.73 -25.45 25.20
N VAL A 327 21.83 -25.16 23.92
CA VAL A 327 20.86 -25.54 22.87
C VAL A 327 21.54 -26.39 21.80
N PRO A 328 20.85 -27.37 21.18
CA PRO A 328 21.47 -28.24 20.18
C PRO A 328 21.76 -27.57 18.82
N GLY A 329 21.36 -26.31 18.62
CA GLY A 329 21.64 -25.56 17.40
C GLY A 329 21.34 -24.07 17.54
N LYS A 330 21.59 -23.32 16.46
CA LYS A 330 21.44 -21.86 16.44
C LYS A 330 19.97 -21.46 16.62
N MET A 331 19.70 -20.71 17.68
CA MET A 331 18.39 -20.09 17.90
C MET A 331 18.20 -18.90 16.96
N ILE A 332 17.03 -18.80 16.36
CA ILE A 332 16.65 -17.72 15.47
C ILE A 332 15.69 -16.78 16.20
N LYS A 333 16.02 -15.49 16.19
CA LYS A 333 15.24 -14.46 16.85
C LYS A 333 14.17 -13.92 15.90
N PHE A 334 12.92 -13.92 16.36
CA PHE A 334 11.77 -13.31 15.71
C PHE A 334 11.25 -12.15 16.58
N LEU A 335 10.87 -11.05 15.93
CA LEU A 335 10.14 -9.95 16.55
C LEU A 335 8.65 -10.16 16.28
N SER A 336 7.92 -10.75 17.24
CA SER A 336 6.49 -11.03 17.13
C SER A 336 5.74 -10.12 18.10
N GLN A 337 5.19 -9.00 17.64
CA GLN A 337 4.59 -8.00 18.53
C GLN A 337 3.53 -8.60 19.46
N PRO A 338 3.63 -8.41 20.79
CA PRO A 338 4.54 -7.56 21.58
C PRO A 338 5.68 -8.28 22.33
N TYR A 339 6.14 -9.45 21.88
CA TYR A 339 7.19 -10.24 22.54
C TYR A 339 8.37 -10.56 21.61
N GLN A 340 9.51 -10.91 22.21
CA GLN A 340 10.65 -11.46 21.48
C GLN A 340 10.64 -12.98 21.62
N GLU A 341 10.93 -13.70 20.54
CA GLU A 341 10.98 -15.15 20.60
C GLU A 341 12.19 -15.68 19.86
N TYR A 342 12.96 -16.51 20.56
CA TYR A 342 14.05 -17.28 19.99
C TYR A 342 13.54 -18.69 19.73
N VAL A 343 13.73 -19.20 18.52
CA VAL A 343 13.26 -20.53 18.12
C VAL A 343 14.39 -21.32 17.46
N PHE A 344 14.55 -22.57 17.84
CA PHE A 344 15.32 -23.56 17.09
C PHE A 344 14.41 -24.71 16.69
N ALA A 345 14.24 -24.91 15.38
CA ALA A 345 13.56 -26.07 14.82
C ALA A 345 14.59 -27.20 14.64
N ASP A 346 14.47 -28.25 15.44
CA ASP A 346 15.29 -29.47 15.30
C ASP A 346 14.70 -30.32 14.17
N MET A 347 15.07 -29.96 12.94
CA MET A 347 14.59 -30.61 11.71
C MET A 347 14.92 -32.11 11.69
N VAL A 348 15.99 -32.54 12.36
CA VAL A 348 16.45 -33.94 12.38
C VAL A 348 15.64 -34.80 13.34
N ASN A 349 15.33 -34.27 14.53
CA ASN A 349 14.58 -35.01 15.54
C ASN A 349 13.07 -34.74 15.51
N GLY A 350 12.59 -33.79 14.71
CA GLY A 350 11.18 -33.42 14.65
C GLY A 350 10.71 -32.74 15.94
N GLY A 351 11.58 -31.94 16.55
CA GLY A 351 11.33 -31.21 17.79
C GLY A 351 11.69 -29.73 17.67
N PHE A 352 11.44 -28.96 18.72
CA PHE A 352 11.77 -27.54 18.75
C PHE A 352 12.09 -27.05 20.16
N TYR A 353 12.83 -25.96 20.21
CA TYR A 353 13.15 -25.20 21.42
C TYR A 353 12.69 -23.76 21.21
N SER A 354 12.01 -23.18 22.18
CA SER A 354 11.58 -21.78 22.14
C SER A 354 11.85 -21.06 23.45
N ILE A 355 12.31 -19.81 23.36
CA ILE A 355 12.46 -18.88 24.48
C ILE A 355 11.66 -17.63 24.15
N ARG A 356 10.52 -17.45 24.82
CA ARG A 356 9.63 -16.32 24.62
C ARG A 356 9.79 -15.32 25.75
N ARG A 357 10.17 -14.09 25.44
CA ARG A 357 10.40 -12.99 26.39
C ARG A 357 9.30 -11.95 26.25
N ILE A 358 8.43 -11.85 27.25
CA ILE A 358 7.21 -11.06 27.20
C ILE A 358 7.33 -9.89 28.18
N PRO A 359 7.54 -8.65 27.70
CA PRO A 359 7.60 -7.49 28.58
C PRO A 359 6.25 -7.27 29.24
N THR A 360 6.26 -6.98 30.54
CA THR A 360 5.02 -6.75 31.29
C THR A 360 4.66 -5.28 31.40
N TYR A 361 5.67 -4.40 31.39
CA TYR A 361 5.54 -2.99 31.77
C TYR A 361 4.82 -2.80 33.13
N GLY A 362 4.88 -3.82 34.00
CA GLY A 362 4.11 -3.88 35.26
C GLY A 362 4.21 -2.61 36.10
N PRO A 363 5.41 -2.05 36.33
CA PRO A 363 5.58 -0.83 37.11
C PRO A 363 4.79 0.38 36.58
N VAL A 364 4.64 0.53 35.26
CA VAL A 364 3.81 1.60 34.64
C VAL A 364 2.35 1.48 35.06
N TYR A 365 1.87 0.25 35.25
CA TYR A 365 0.48 -0.06 35.60
C TYR A 365 0.26 -0.37 37.09
N GLY A 366 1.30 -0.23 37.92
CA GLY A 366 1.25 -0.55 39.35
C GLY A 366 1.05 -2.05 39.61
N LYS A 367 1.62 -2.91 38.77
CA LYS A 367 1.57 -4.39 38.86
C LYS A 367 2.97 -4.96 39.04
N ASP A 368 3.10 -5.99 39.87
CA ASP A 368 4.37 -6.65 40.18
C ASP A 368 4.42 -8.08 39.60
N ARG A 369 5.57 -8.74 39.73
CA ARG A 369 5.72 -10.14 39.30
C ARG A 369 4.74 -11.11 39.97
N ALA A 370 4.30 -10.83 41.21
CA ALA A 370 3.35 -11.69 41.91
C ALA A 370 1.95 -11.63 41.28
N PHE A 371 1.54 -10.45 40.81
CA PHE A 371 0.32 -10.29 40.01
C PHE A 371 0.35 -11.18 38.76
N TYR A 372 1.43 -11.10 37.96
CA TYR A 372 1.55 -11.88 36.73
C TYR A 372 1.65 -13.39 36.99
N GLN A 373 2.35 -13.79 38.04
CA GLN A 373 2.40 -15.19 38.48
C GLN A 373 1.01 -15.73 38.80
N GLY A 374 0.22 -15.00 39.61
CA GLY A 374 -1.15 -15.39 39.95
C GLY A 374 -2.08 -15.39 38.74
N ARG A 375 -1.92 -14.42 37.83
CA ARG A 375 -2.69 -14.33 36.59
C ARG A 375 -2.45 -15.54 35.68
N ILE A 376 -1.20 -15.86 35.39
CA ILE A 376 -0.85 -16.99 34.53
C ILE A 376 -1.27 -18.31 35.18
N ASP A 377 -1.07 -18.49 36.49
CA ASP A 377 -1.51 -19.69 37.19
C ASP A 377 -3.00 -19.98 36.96
N SER A 378 -3.85 -18.95 37.08
CA SER A 378 -5.30 -19.08 36.88
C SER A 378 -5.72 -19.54 35.49
N MET A 379 -4.81 -19.47 34.50
CA MET A 379 -5.08 -19.73 33.09
C MET A 379 -4.44 -21.02 32.56
N LEU A 380 -3.53 -21.65 33.32
CA LEU A 380 -2.76 -22.81 32.86
C LEU A 380 -3.66 -23.99 32.45
N PHE A 381 -4.73 -24.25 33.19
CA PHE A 381 -5.62 -25.38 32.92
C PHE A 381 -6.31 -25.28 31.56
N GLU A 382 -6.67 -24.07 31.14
CA GLU A 382 -7.39 -23.82 29.89
C GLU A 382 -6.45 -23.66 28.68
N ASN A 383 -5.18 -23.31 28.92
CA ASN A 383 -4.27 -22.84 27.87
C ASN A 383 -3.00 -23.68 27.69
N ILE A 384 -2.75 -24.71 28.53
CA ILE A 384 -1.69 -25.69 28.25
C ILE A 384 -2.28 -26.83 27.40
N PRO A 385 -1.71 -27.15 26.21
CA PRO A 385 -2.27 -28.15 25.31
C PRO A 385 -2.37 -29.55 25.94
N GLY A 386 -3.54 -30.20 25.80
CA GLY A 386 -3.75 -31.57 26.24
C GLY A 386 -3.78 -31.74 27.75
N LYS A 387 -3.13 -32.80 28.26
CA LYS A 387 -3.16 -33.17 29.67
C LYS A 387 -1.88 -32.70 30.37
N ILE A 388 -2.02 -31.84 31.39
CA ILE A 388 -0.94 -31.51 32.32
C ILE A 388 -0.59 -32.74 33.16
N LEU A 389 0.66 -33.19 33.06
CA LEU A 389 1.23 -34.32 33.80
C LEU A 389 1.82 -33.88 35.14
N SER A 390 2.49 -32.74 35.19
CA SER A 390 3.02 -32.12 36.41
C SER A 390 3.03 -30.59 36.29
N LYS A 391 2.90 -29.91 37.43
CA LYS A 391 3.08 -28.47 37.60
C LYS A 391 3.75 -28.24 38.96
N ASP A 392 5.03 -27.90 38.95
CA ASP A 392 5.81 -27.65 40.14
C ASP A 392 6.22 -26.16 40.23
N THR A 393 6.23 -25.60 41.43
CA THR A 393 6.79 -24.26 41.67
C THR A 393 8.26 -24.40 42.00
N ILE A 394 9.12 -23.80 41.18
CA ILE A 394 10.58 -23.86 41.28
C ILE A 394 11.19 -22.45 41.33
N GLN A 395 12.52 -22.38 41.33
CA GLN A 395 13.30 -21.16 41.23
C GLN A 395 14.34 -21.34 40.12
N VAL A 396 14.47 -20.34 39.24
CA VAL A 396 15.51 -20.30 38.20
C VAL A 396 16.34 -19.05 38.44
N SER A 397 17.62 -19.20 38.77
CA SER A 397 18.52 -18.10 39.17
C SER A 397 17.92 -17.15 40.23
N GLY A 398 17.11 -17.67 41.15
CA GLY A 398 16.45 -16.89 42.22
C GLY A 398 15.12 -16.22 41.85
N PHE A 399 14.66 -16.36 40.60
CA PHE A 399 13.35 -15.91 40.17
C PHE A 399 12.29 -17.03 40.30
N PRO A 400 11.09 -16.72 40.82
CA PRO A 400 10.02 -17.70 40.93
C PRO A 400 9.62 -18.19 39.54
N ALA A 401 9.35 -19.49 39.43
CA ALA A 401 8.97 -20.10 38.14
C ALA A 401 8.03 -21.30 38.29
N PHE A 402 7.33 -21.63 37.19
CA PHE A 402 6.55 -22.86 37.06
C PHE A 402 7.25 -23.86 36.13
N ASP A 403 7.47 -25.09 36.58
CA ASP A 403 7.90 -26.24 35.75
C ASP A 403 6.66 -27.07 35.38
N ILE A 404 6.32 -27.13 34.09
CA ILE A 404 5.09 -27.78 33.62
C ILE A 404 5.45 -28.82 32.57
N LYS A 405 4.92 -30.03 32.73
CA LYS A 405 5.02 -31.09 31.71
C LYS A 405 3.62 -31.49 31.29
N ASN A 406 3.40 -31.62 30.00
CA ASN A 406 2.11 -32.02 29.44
C ASN A 406 2.27 -33.00 28.29
N GLU A 407 1.18 -33.71 28.01
CA GLU A 407 1.02 -34.61 26.88
C GLU A 407 -0.16 -34.10 26.04
N THR A 408 0.09 -33.81 24.78
CA THR A 408 -0.92 -33.35 23.82
C THR A 408 -1.92 -34.47 23.48
N ARG A 409 -3.00 -34.15 22.77
CA ARG A 409 -3.99 -35.17 22.34
C ARG A 409 -3.40 -36.22 21.37
N THR A 410 -2.32 -35.87 20.64
CA THR A 410 -1.58 -36.79 19.75
C THR A 410 -0.55 -37.66 20.49
N GLY A 411 -0.37 -37.45 21.80
CA GLY A 411 0.59 -38.17 22.62
C GLY A 411 2.02 -37.61 22.52
N ASP A 412 2.18 -36.39 22.01
CA ASP A 412 3.46 -35.68 21.99
C ASP A 412 3.67 -34.94 23.31
N HIS A 413 4.87 -35.02 23.87
CA HIS A 413 5.19 -34.36 25.12
C HIS A 413 5.75 -32.96 24.92
N GLN A 414 5.45 -32.10 25.87
CA GLN A 414 6.01 -30.75 25.97
C GLN A 414 6.49 -30.50 27.41
N HIS A 415 7.50 -29.65 27.54
CA HIS A 415 8.04 -29.20 28.82
C HIS A 415 8.21 -27.68 28.78
N TYR A 416 7.62 -27.01 29.76
CA TYR A 416 7.69 -25.57 29.96
C TYR A 416 8.43 -25.23 31.27
N GLN A 417 9.23 -24.17 31.24
CA GLN A 417 9.59 -23.40 32.43
C GLN A 417 9.18 -21.94 32.23
N ILE A 418 8.25 -21.45 33.06
CA ILE A 418 7.74 -20.08 33.01
C ILE A 418 8.34 -19.29 34.17
N VAL A 419 9.24 -18.35 33.88
CA VAL A 419 9.98 -17.56 34.86
C VAL A 419 9.40 -16.14 34.96
N PHE A 420 9.23 -15.65 36.19
CA PHE A 420 8.64 -14.33 36.46
C PHE A 420 9.71 -13.37 37.00
N THR A 421 10.10 -12.38 36.20
CA THR A 421 11.02 -11.29 36.60
C THR A 421 10.24 -10.01 36.86
N ASP A 422 10.91 -8.95 37.30
CA ASP A 422 10.28 -7.64 37.55
C ASP A 422 9.94 -6.89 36.26
N LEU A 423 10.58 -7.23 35.14
CA LEU A 423 10.39 -6.59 33.83
C LEU A 423 9.60 -7.45 32.84
N GLU A 424 9.74 -8.77 32.91
CA GLU A 424 9.21 -9.70 31.91
C GLU A 424 8.79 -11.06 32.47
N VAL A 425 7.95 -11.76 31.70
CA VAL A 425 7.71 -13.18 31.86
C VAL A 425 8.45 -13.91 30.74
N ILE A 426 9.26 -14.90 31.10
CA ILE A 426 10.01 -15.71 30.15
C ILE A 426 9.43 -17.11 30.11
N ILE A 427 9.04 -17.58 28.92
CA ILE A 427 8.56 -18.95 28.70
C ILE A 427 9.63 -19.70 27.93
N PHE A 428 10.31 -20.61 28.62
CA PHE A 428 11.15 -21.63 28.01
C PHE A 428 10.26 -22.83 27.68
N LYS A 429 10.24 -23.27 26.43
CA LYS A 429 9.41 -24.41 26.00
C LYS A 429 10.19 -25.31 25.05
N VAL A 430 10.04 -26.62 25.26
CA VAL A 430 10.49 -27.66 24.34
C VAL A 430 9.31 -28.57 24.00
N GLY A 431 9.15 -28.88 22.71
CA GLY A 431 8.15 -29.82 22.22
C GLY A 431 8.70 -30.68 21.10
N GLY A 432 8.08 -31.82 20.85
CA GLY A 432 8.44 -32.70 19.74
C GLY A 432 7.74 -34.04 19.83
N HIS A 433 7.96 -34.88 18.82
CA HIS A 433 7.22 -36.14 18.70
C HIS A 433 7.45 -37.07 19.90
N LYS A 434 6.37 -37.65 20.43
CA LYS A 434 6.38 -38.64 21.53
C LYS A 434 7.25 -38.19 22.72
N ASP A 435 8.29 -38.95 23.03
CA ASP A 435 9.13 -38.78 24.22
C ASP A 435 10.31 -37.82 24.00
N PHE A 436 10.39 -37.14 22.85
CA PHE A 436 11.49 -36.22 22.53
C PHE A 436 11.72 -35.20 23.64
N ALA A 437 10.66 -34.51 24.10
CA ALA A 437 10.74 -33.51 25.18
C ALA A 437 11.20 -34.07 26.53
N GLN A 438 11.16 -35.41 26.71
CA GLN A 438 11.64 -36.10 27.90
C GLN A 438 13.04 -36.71 27.75
N SER A 439 13.66 -36.58 26.57
CA SER A 439 14.96 -37.16 26.26
C SER A 439 16.11 -36.41 26.95
N ALA A 440 17.35 -36.83 26.69
CA ALA A 440 18.53 -36.22 27.31
C ALA A 440 18.78 -34.77 26.85
N LEU A 441 18.50 -34.43 25.58
CA LEU A 441 18.77 -33.10 25.03
C LEU A 441 17.93 -32.00 25.70
N PRO A 442 16.59 -32.10 25.83
CA PRO A 442 15.80 -31.09 26.53
C PRO A 442 16.14 -30.99 28.02
N LYS A 443 16.45 -32.11 28.66
CA LYS A 443 16.90 -32.12 30.07
C LYS A 443 18.20 -31.34 30.27
N ALA A 444 19.13 -31.42 29.32
CA ALA A 444 20.36 -30.65 29.35
C ALA A 444 20.06 -29.14 29.20
N PHE A 445 19.20 -28.77 28.26
CA PHE A 445 18.75 -27.38 28.06
C PHE A 445 18.17 -26.78 29.36
N PHE A 446 17.15 -27.39 29.95
CA PHE A 446 16.54 -26.85 31.18
C PHE A 446 17.50 -26.85 32.38
N LYS A 447 18.45 -27.78 32.45
CA LYS A 447 19.47 -27.81 33.52
C LYS A 447 20.52 -26.70 33.36
N SER A 448 20.77 -26.26 32.13
CA SER A 448 21.76 -25.24 31.80
C SER A 448 21.24 -23.80 31.86
N LEU A 449 19.95 -23.60 32.18
CA LEU A 449 19.36 -22.26 32.22
C LEU A 449 19.95 -21.43 33.35
N GLU A 450 20.59 -20.33 32.97
CA GLU A 450 21.11 -19.31 33.88
C GLU A 450 20.58 -17.94 33.47
N LEU A 451 20.01 -17.22 34.43
CA LEU A 451 19.64 -15.81 34.28
C LEU A 451 20.63 -14.94 35.05
N ASN A 452 21.29 -14.02 34.35
CA ASN A 452 22.33 -13.15 34.89
C ASN A 452 21.75 -11.87 35.47
N SER A 453 22.45 -11.26 36.43
CA SER A 453 22.22 -9.88 36.84
C SER A 453 23.25 -8.96 36.18
N PHE A 454 22.83 -7.77 35.76
CA PHE A 454 23.76 -6.71 35.36
C PHE A 454 24.23 -5.95 36.60
N ASP A 455 25.55 -5.74 36.72
CA ASP A 455 26.14 -4.83 37.72
C ASP A 455 26.31 -3.44 37.09
N ASP A 456 25.74 -2.44 37.77
CA ASP A 456 25.52 -1.07 37.31
C ASP A 456 26.75 -0.18 37.48
N THR A 457 27.28 0.39 36.39
CA THR A 457 28.10 1.62 36.39
C THR A 457 28.20 2.33 35.02
N GLU A 458 27.94 1.65 33.90
CA GLU A 458 28.14 2.22 32.55
C GLU A 458 26.83 2.69 31.89
N LYS A 459 26.93 3.70 31.01
CA LYS A 459 25.80 4.14 30.18
C LYS A 459 25.42 3.02 29.21
N TYR A 460 24.14 2.70 29.14
CA TYR A 460 23.57 1.86 28.08
C TYR A 460 23.72 2.56 26.73
N ARG A 461 24.11 1.77 25.72
CA ARG A 461 24.13 2.12 24.30
C ARG A 461 23.48 0.96 23.53
N PRO A 462 22.53 1.23 22.61
CA PRO A 462 22.10 0.21 21.66
C PRO A 462 23.30 -0.32 20.87
N GLN A 463 23.25 -1.56 20.36
CA GLN A 463 24.36 -2.19 19.62
C GLN A 463 24.88 -1.31 18.47
N PHE A 464 23.98 -0.67 17.72
CA PHE A 464 24.32 0.21 16.60
C PHE A 464 24.37 1.70 16.98
N GLU A 465 24.45 2.00 18.28
CA GLU A 465 24.39 3.35 18.87
C GLU A 465 23.05 4.08 18.57
N GLY A 466 23.07 5.40 18.44
CA GLY A 466 21.90 6.26 18.20
C GLY A 466 21.55 7.13 19.41
N PHE A 467 21.69 6.59 20.63
CA PHE A 467 21.66 7.32 21.89
C PHE A 467 22.46 6.60 22.99
N GLU A 468 22.75 7.32 24.07
CA GLU A 468 23.29 6.78 25.32
C GLU A 468 22.44 7.24 26.51
N LEU A 469 22.32 6.39 27.55
CA LEU A 469 21.52 6.66 28.74
C LEU A 469 21.98 5.82 29.94
N ARG A 470 21.97 6.36 31.16
CA ARG A 470 22.19 5.55 32.38
C ARG A 470 20.95 4.69 32.66
N MET A 471 21.13 3.38 32.81
CA MET A 471 20.05 2.42 33.10
C MET A 471 20.42 1.58 34.34
N PRO A 472 19.96 1.95 35.55
CA PRO A 472 20.38 1.27 36.77
C PRO A 472 19.70 -0.09 36.96
N GLY A 473 20.39 -1.00 37.66
CA GLY A 473 19.85 -2.32 38.04
C GLY A 473 19.76 -3.34 36.89
N SER A 474 18.74 -4.21 36.97
CA SER A 474 18.59 -5.31 36.01
C SER A 474 18.09 -4.80 34.66
N LEU A 475 18.84 -5.05 33.59
CA LEU A 475 18.57 -4.53 32.25
C LEU A 475 17.80 -5.55 31.38
N ARG A 476 16.86 -5.04 30.58
CA ARG A 476 16.22 -5.74 29.47
C ARG A 476 16.31 -4.87 28.23
N THR A 477 16.83 -5.40 27.12
CA THR A 477 16.97 -4.63 25.87
C THR A 477 16.25 -5.26 24.69
N GLU A 478 15.88 -4.42 23.73
CA GLU A 478 15.33 -4.81 22.42
C GLU A 478 16.13 -4.13 21.31
N GLN A 479 16.20 -4.76 20.13
CA GLN A 479 16.95 -4.28 18.97
C GLN A 479 16.26 -4.64 17.64
N TYR A 480 16.64 -3.97 16.53
CA TYR A 480 16.05 -4.20 15.20
C TYR A 480 16.48 -5.50 14.53
N GLU A 481 17.71 -5.96 14.78
CA GLU A 481 18.26 -7.16 14.15
C GLU A 481 17.41 -8.38 14.51
N ALA A 482 16.72 -9.00 13.56
CA ALA A 482 15.96 -10.24 13.74
C ALA A 482 15.63 -10.85 12.38
N ALA A 483 15.12 -12.09 12.38
CA ALA A 483 14.49 -12.65 11.19
C ALA A 483 13.34 -11.73 10.75
N PHE A 484 13.43 -11.25 9.51
CA PHE A 484 12.48 -10.33 8.90
C PHE A 484 12.31 -9.00 9.67
N ALA A 485 13.44 -8.34 9.98
CA ALA A 485 13.49 -7.08 10.70
C ALA A 485 12.50 -6.02 10.16
N ASN A 486 11.84 -5.33 11.08
CA ASN A 486 10.90 -4.25 10.77
C ASN A 486 11.51 -2.90 11.19
N PRO A 487 11.97 -2.04 10.25
CA PRO A 487 12.44 -0.68 10.58
C PRO A 487 11.30 0.19 11.17
N TYR A 488 10.07 -0.31 11.00
CA TYR A 488 8.80 -0.05 11.65
C TYR A 488 8.75 0.06 13.18
N TYR A 489 9.72 -0.55 13.84
CA TYR A 489 9.58 -0.93 15.24
C TYR A 489 10.03 0.17 16.22
N THR A 490 9.33 0.26 17.37
CA THR A 490 9.80 1.01 18.54
C THR A 490 10.43 0.02 19.49
N PHE A 491 11.74 0.08 19.67
CA PHE A 491 12.42 -0.79 20.63
C PHE A 491 12.46 -0.15 22.01
N TRP A 492 12.29 -0.99 23.04
CA TRP A 492 12.36 -0.57 24.44
C TRP A 492 13.59 -1.14 25.14
N VAL A 493 14.28 -0.28 25.89
CA VAL A 493 15.18 -0.67 26.96
C VAL A 493 14.49 -0.39 28.30
N GLN A 494 14.54 -1.34 29.21
CA GLN A 494 13.91 -1.26 30.53
C GLN A 494 14.92 -1.68 31.58
N SER A 495 14.86 -1.05 32.76
CA SER A 495 15.60 -1.49 33.91
C SER A 495 14.80 -1.38 35.21
N PHE A 496 15.16 -2.22 36.18
CA PHE A 496 14.54 -2.23 37.50
C PHE A 496 15.62 -2.29 38.57
N ASP A 497 15.61 -1.32 39.48
CA ASP A 497 16.59 -1.19 40.55
C ASP A 497 15.91 -0.78 41.86
N GLU A 498 16.13 -1.54 42.93
CA GLU A 498 15.61 -1.29 44.28
C GLU A 498 14.11 -0.86 44.41
N GLY A 499 13.24 -1.26 43.47
CA GLY A 499 11.82 -0.90 43.46
C GLY A 499 11.45 0.24 42.51
N GLU A 500 12.43 0.83 41.83
CA GLU A 500 12.27 1.87 40.83
C GLU A 500 12.42 1.30 39.42
N TYR A 501 11.58 1.79 38.51
CA TYR A 501 11.57 1.39 37.11
C TYR A 501 12.07 2.53 36.24
N TYR A 502 12.90 2.19 35.25
CA TYR A 502 13.43 3.10 34.26
C TYR A 502 13.22 2.50 32.87
N ALA A 503 12.88 3.32 31.89
CA ALA A 503 12.74 2.86 30.52
C ALA A 503 13.08 3.95 29.52
N ALA A 504 13.58 3.52 28.36
CA ALA A 504 13.68 4.36 27.18
C ALA A 504 13.22 3.59 25.94
N ALA A 505 12.65 4.31 24.99
CA ALA A 505 12.17 3.78 23.74
C ALA A 505 12.75 4.60 22.59
N LEU A 506 13.25 3.95 21.54
CA LEU A 506 13.68 4.62 20.31
C LEU A 506 12.83 4.14 19.15
N ARG A 507 12.31 5.11 18.40
CA ARG A 507 11.61 4.92 17.14
C ARG A 507 12.27 5.76 16.07
N GLN A 508 12.50 5.18 14.90
CA GLN A 508 12.84 5.94 13.71
C GLN A 508 11.64 6.12 12.80
N TYR A 509 11.48 7.32 12.27
CA TYR A 509 10.40 7.63 11.36
C TYR A 509 10.95 8.47 10.20
N TYR A 510 11.23 7.79 9.09
CA TYR A 510 11.69 8.43 7.85
C TYR A 510 10.49 8.87 7.02
N ASP A 511 10.01 10.08 7.31
CA ASP A 511 8.95 10.71 6.55
C ASP A 511 9.56 11.55 5.42
N PHE A 512 9.39 11.10 4.19
CA PHE A 512 9.82 11.85 3.01
C PHE A 512 8.69 12.69 2.41
N ASP A 513 7.47 12.56 2.98
CA ASP A 513 6.27 13.09 2.35
C ASP A 513 5.66 14.27 3.14
N TYR A 514 5.73 14.23 4.47
CA TYR A 514 5.15 15.25 5.34
C TYR A 514 6.03 15.54 6.57
N PHE A 515 6.07 16.80 7.03
CA PHE A 515 6.61 17.13 8.35
C PHE A 515 5.54 17.73 9.26
N GLU A 516 5.47 17.19 10.48
CA GLU A 516 4.64 17.76 11.54
C GLU A 516 5.44 18.80 12.35
N GLU A 517 4.75 19.66 13.10
CA GLU A 517 5.40 20.63 13.97
C GLU A 517 6.05 19.93 15.18
N ASP A 518 7.33 20.18 15.44
CA ASP A 518 8.09 19.48 16.48
C ASP A 518 7.43 19.66 17.86
N ASP A 519 7.05 20.90 18.19
CA ASP A 519 6.39 21.27 19.45
C ASP A 519 5.04 20.57 19.66
N PHE A 520 4.29 20.34 18.58
CA PHE A 520 3.04 19.59 18.62
C PHE A 520 3.33 18.11 18.85
N GLU A 521 4.21 17.49 18.06
CA GLU A 521 4.51 16.06 18.17
C GLU A 521 5.05 15.68 19.55
N LEU A 522 5.96 16.51 20.08
CA LEU A 522 6.56 16.34 21.39
C LEU A 522 5.52 16.26 22.52
N LYS A 523 4.37 16.93 22.37
CA LYS A 523 3.24 16.87 23.32
C LYS A 523 2.27 15.77 22.98
N TYR A 524 1.86 15.70 21.71
CA TYR A 524 0.80 14.81 21.24
C TYR A 524 1.16 13.33 21.43
N LEU A 525 2.43 12.97 21.28
CA LEU A 525 2.93 11.61 21.60
C LEU A 525 2.56 11.19 23.04
N ILE A 526 2.65 12.12 24.00
CA ILE A 526 2.38 11.85 25.41
C ILE A 526 0.88 11.82 25.68
N GLU A 527 0.14 12.78 25.12
CA GLU A 527 -1.33 12.81 25.21
C GLU A 527 -1.94 11.53 24.65
N LYS A 528 -1.41 11.04 23.53
CA LYS A 528 -1.87 9.80 22.89
C LYS A 528 -1.63 8.58 23.77
N ILE A 529 -0.45 8.46 24.38
CA ILE A 529 -0.15 7.37 25.33
C ILE A 529 -1.05 7.46 26.55
N ALA A 530 -1.27 8.65 27.09
CA ALA A 530 -2.13 8.84 28.25
C ALA A 530 -3.57 8.40 27.95
N ASP A 531 -4.12 8.82 26.80
CA ASP A 531 -5.45 8.42 26.34
C ASP A 531 -5.52 6.89 26.09
N ASP A 532 -4.59 6.32 25.32
CA ASP A 532 -4.59 4.89 24.95
C ASP A 532 -4.40 3.97 26.16
N LYS A 533 -3.56 4.37 27.13
CA LYS A 533 -3.24 3.57 28.33
C LYS A 533 -4.09 3.92 29.54
N LYS A 534 -5.03 4.85 29.40
CA LYS A 534 -5.91 5.33 30.47
C LYS A 534 -5.09 5.83 31.67
N LEU A 535 -4.03 6.58 31.39
CA LEU A 535 -3.23 7.31 32.36
C LEU A 535 -3.74 8.74 32.44
N GLU A 536 -3.71 9.34 33.63
CA GLU A 536 -4.06 10.75 33.80
C GLU A 536 -2.83 11.62 33.51
N VAL A 537 -3.01 12.65 32.70
CA VAL A 537 -1.98 13.68 32.49
C VAL A 537 -1.98 14.64 33.70
N ASP A 538 -0.90 14.64 34.49
CA ASP A 538 -0.70 15.61 35.56
C ASP A 538 -0.10 16.90 34.98
N THR A 539 1.01 16.77 34.22
CA THR A 539 1.65 17.91 33.52
C THR A 539 2.30 17.46 32.22
N ILE A 540 2.25 18.32 31.20
CA ILE A 540 3.05 18.24 29.96
C ILE A 540 3.52 19.66 29.64
N TYR A 541 4.81 19.85 29.41
CA TYR A 541 5.35 21.13 28.97
C TYR A 541 6.62 20.94 28.14
N LEU A 542 6.92 21.93 27.30
CA LEU A 542 8.17 21.96 26.53
C LEU A 542 9.26 22.63 27.36
N ASP A 543 10.45 22.06 27.33
CA ASP A 543 11.66 22.65 27.89
C ASP A 543 12.65 22.92 26.76
N ALA A 544 13.31 24.07 26.85
CA ALA A 544 14.35 24.47 25.91
C ALA A 544 15.69 24.00 26.48
N GLY A 545 16.19 22.88 25.97
CA GLY A 545 17.54 22.41 26.26
C GLY A 545 18.60 23.36 25.69
N GLU A 546 19.88 23.03 25.88
CA GLU A 546 20.99 23.85 25.37
C GLU A 546 21.01 23.97 23.84
N SER A 547 20.44 22.99 23.12
CA SER A 547 20.45 22.93 21.65
C SER A 547 19.17 22.41 21.00
N THR A 548 18.24 21.83 21.76
CA THR A 548 17.00 21.24 21.24
C THR A 548 15.83 21.54 22.18
N THR A 549 14.61 21.58 21.64
CA THR A 549 13.38 21.55 22.43
C THR A 549 12.99 20.09 22.69
N PHE A 550 12.57 19.78 23.91
CA PHE A 550 12.05 18.47 24.28
C PHE A 550 10.84 18.63 25.21
N SER A 551 10.02 17.59 25.34
CA SER A 551 8.86 17.61 26.24
C SER A 551 9.19 16.93 27.56
N ARG A 552 8.71 17.49 28.67
CA ARG A 552 8.68 16.88 30.01
C ARG A 552 7.25 16.58 30.40
N PHE A 553 7.05 15.45 31.04
CA PHE A 553 5.72 15.05 31.48
C PHE A 553 5.70 14.33 32.81
N VAL A 554 4.52 14.40 33.44
CA VAL A 554 4.13 13.60 34.58
C VAL A 554 2.77 12.97 34.28
N LEU A 555 2.73 11.64 34.28
CA LEU A 555 1.49 10.86 34.19
C LEU A 555 1.18 10.22 35.53
N LYS A 556 -0.09 9.92 35.79
CA LYS A 556 -0.53 9.12 36.94
C LYS A 556 -1.18 7.83 36.46
N ASN A 557 -0.82 6.73 37.10
CA ASN A 557 -1.54 5.47 36.93
C ASN A 557 -2.80 5.42 37.81
N LYS A 558 -3.55 4.31 37.73
CA LYS A 558 -4.81 4.12 38.49
C LYS A 558 -4.65 4.10 40.02
N LYS A 559 -3.42 3.97 40.52
CA LYS A 559 -3.08 4.01 41.95
C LYS A 559 -2.60 5.39 42.39
N GLU A 560 -2.69 6.42 41.53
CA GLU A 560 -2.14 7.76 41.74
C GLU A 560 -0.61 7.80 41.85
N GLU A 561 0.08 6.75 41.40
CA GLU A 561 1.54 6.72 41.35
C GLU A 561 2.03 7.52 40.14
N LYS A 562 3.05 8.36 40.37
CA LYS A 562 3.57 9.27 39.34
C LYS A 562 4.64 8.60 38.48
N ILE A 563 4.54 8.82 37.18
CA ILE A 563 5.49 8.44 36.16
C ILE A 563 6.05 9.72 35.55
N PHE A 564 7.36 9.91 35.64
CA PHE A 564 8.05 11.08 35.11
C PHE A 564 8.69 10.72 33.78
N GLY A 565 8.70 11.62 32.81
CA GLY A 565 9.33 11.30 31.53
C GLY A 565 9.71 12.49 30.66
N GLN A 566 10.44 12.17 29.59
CA GLN A 566 10.88 13.10 28.56
C GLN A 566 10.70 12.51 27.17
N VAL A 567 10.49 13.37 26.18
CA VAL A 567 10.46 13.01 24.75
C VAL A 567 11.39 13.92 23.97
N HIS A 568 12.30 13.35 23.20
CA HIS A 568 13.32 14.04 22.40
C HIS A 568 13.22 13.66 20.92
N ILE A 569 13.51 14.60 20.03
CA ILE A 569 13.55 14.39 18.56
C ILE A 569 14.91 14.87 18.02
N GLN A 570 15.52 14.10 17.12
CA GLN A 570 16.68 14.52 16.31
C GLN A 570 16.59 13.87 14.92
N GLY A 571 16.41 14.69 13.87
CA GLY A 571 16.09 14.20 12.53
C GLY A 571 14.92 13.17 12.56
N PRO A 572 15.14 11.92 12.10
CA PRO A 572 14.13 10.86 12.11
C PRO A 572 14.02 10.12 13.46
N LYS A 573 14.88 10.42 14.45
CA LYS A 573 14.96 9.68 15.72
C LYS A 573 14.05 10.30 16.77
N TYR A 574 13.20 9.47 17.38
CA TYR A 574 12.34 9.82 18.51
C TYR A 574 12.74 8.98 19.70
N VAL A 575 13.10 9.62 20.81
CA VAL A 575 13.43 8.93 22.07
C VAL A 575 12.47 9.36 23.16
N MET A 576 11.75 8.40 23.73
CA MET A 576 10.92 8.60 24.93
C MET A 576 11.58 7.92 26.12
N MET A 577 11.72 8.64 27.23
CA MET A 577 12.28 8.10 28.48
C MET A 577 11.28 8.30 29.60
N MET A 578 11.21 7.33 30.52
CA MET A 578 10.36 7.42 31.70
C MET A 578 10.95 6.72 32.92
N THR A 579 10.57 7.19 34.10
CA THR A 579 10.94 6.58 35.38
C THR A 579 9.80 6.67 36.40
N THR A 580 9.73 5.70 37.30
CA THR A 580 8.86 5.73 38.50
C THR A 580 9.61 6.19 39.76
N ALA A 581 10.89 6.54 39.64
CA ALA A 581 11.69 7.05 40.75
C ALA A 581 11.05 8.29 41.36
N GLN A 582 10.88 8.31 42.68
CA GLN A 582 10.23 9.42 43.37
C GLN A 582 11.23 10.47 43.87
N ASP A 583 12.51 10.11 43.98
CA ASP A 583 13.57 11.03 44.33
C ASP A 583 13.96 11.93 43.16
N GLN A 584 13.98 13.25 43.38
CA GLN A 584 14.26 14.21 42.33
C GLN A 584 15.71 14.14 41.84
N ALA A 585 16.67 13.79 42.70
CA ALA A 585 18.07 13.72 42.28
C ALA A 585 18.31 12.50 41.37
N GLU A 586 17.65 11.37 41.63
CA GLU A 586 17.68 10.22 40.73
C GLU A 586 16.98 10.49 39.39
N GLN A 587 15.82 11.16 39.41
CA GLN A 587 15.14 11.61 38.19
C GLN A 587 16.06 12.47 37.31
N GLU A 588 16.69 13.49 37.90
CA GLU A 588 17.62 14.37 37.19
C GLU A 588 18.89 13.63 36.76
N SER A 589 19.39 12.68 37.55
CA SER A 589 20.54 11.85 37.17
C SER A 589 20.23 11.01 35.92
N PHE A 590 19.05 10.40 35.88
CA PHE A 590 18.58 9.62 34.73
C PHE A 590 18.44 10.50 33.48
N PHE A 591 17.64 11.57 33.54
CA PHE A 591 17.36 12.39 32.37
C PHE A 591 18.58 13.17 31.86
N ASN A 592 19.42 13.71 32.75
CA ASN A 592 20.61 14.46 32.32
C ASN A 592 21.74 13.54 31.82
N SER A 593 21.61 12.22 31.97
CA SER A 593 22.56 11.27 31.39
C SER A 593 22.35 11.00 29.90
N PHE A 594 21.19 11.38 29.36
CA PHE A 594 20.80 11.18 27.97
C PHE A 594 21.63 12.02 27.00
N ALA A 595 22.06 11.40 25.91
CA ALA A 595 22.56 12.12 24.73
C ALA A 595 22.29 11.30 23.46
N PHE A 596 22.03 11.99 22.34
CA PHE A 596 22.07 11.34 21.03
C PHE A 596 23.51 11.02 20.64
N THR A 597 23.73 9.84 20.05
CA THR A 597 25.03 9.41 19.51
C THR A 597 24.93 9.15 18.01
N PRO A 598 26.04 9.29 17.25
CA PRO A 598 26.09 8.88 15.85
C PRO A 598 25.85 7.37 15.70
N TRP A 599 25.28 6.96 14.57
CA TRP A 599 25.15 5.54 14.23
C TRP A 599 26.51 4.86 14.03
N GLN A 600 26.60 3.59 14.41
CA GLN A 600 27.71 2.71 14.07
C GLN A 600 27.29 1.67 13.01
N TYR A 601 28.19 1.41 12.07
CA TYR A 601 27.97 0.48 10.96
C TYR A 601 28.97 -0.66 11.09
N GLU A 602 28.47 -1.90 11.08
CA GLU A 602 29.29 -3.10 11.02
C GLU A 602 29.64 -3.45 9.56
N ASP A 603 28.71 -3.17 8.64
CA ASP A 603 28.91 -3.37 7.21
C ASP A 603 29.79 -2.27 6.58
N GLU A 604 30.67 -2.68 5.67
CA GLU A 604 31.50 -1.75 4.92
C GLU A 604 30.68 -1.00 3.87
N PHE A 605 30.95 0.30 3.75
CA PHE A 605 30.43 1.11 2.67
C PHE A 605 31.12 0.77 1.36
N GLN A 606 30.34 0.39 0.35
CA GLN A 606 30.83 0.03 -0.99
C GLN A 606 30.10 0.82 -2.07
N GLU A 607 30.79 1.09 -3.19
CA GLU A 607 30.16 1.66 -4.38
C GLU A 607 29.34 0.58 -5.09
N TYR A 608 28.02 0.79 -5.18
CA TYR A 608 27.11 -0.06 -5.91
C TYR A 608 26.59 0.65 -7.14
N GLN A 609 26.41 -0.12 -8.22
CA GLN A 609 25.69 0.29 -9.43
C GLN A 609 24.35 -0.45 -9.47
N ASP A 610 23.27 0.29 -9.69
CA ASP A 610 21.92 -0.24 -9.84
C ASP A 610 21.53 -0.20 -11.32
N SER A 611 21.25 -1.37 -11.91
CA SER A 611 20.93 -1.49 -13.33
C SER A 611 19.48 -1.17 -13.68
N VAL A 612 18.58 -1.07 -12.69
CA VAL A 612 17.16 -0.72 -12.92
C VAL A 612 16.97 0.79 -12.85
N LEU A 613 17.65 1.43 -11.89
CA LEU A 613 17.64 2.88 -11.71
C LEU A 613 18.79 3.59 -12.43
N HIS A 614 19.71 2.85 -13.07
CA HIS A 614 20.85 3.38 -13.85
C HIS A 614 21.71 4.39 -13.08
N LEU A 615 21.91 4.13 -11.79
CA LEU A 615 22.62 5.00 -10.86
C LEU A 615 23.75 4.26 -10.16
N ARG A 616 24.63 5.01 -9.52
CA ARG A 616 25.62 4.48 -8.58
C ARG A 616 25.77 5.36 -7.36
N LEU A 617 25.99 4.73 -6.21
CA LEU A 617 26.23 5.39 -4.93
C LEU A 617 27.04 4.48 -4.00
N GLU A 618 27.68 5.09 -3.01
CA GLU A 618 28.27 4.42 -1.85
C GLU A 618 27.17 4.15 -0.80
N SER A 619 27.05 2.90 -0.37
CA SER A 619 26.03 2.47 0.59
C SER A 619 26.55 1.31 1.45
N PRO A 620 26.09 1.14 2.71
CA PRO A 620 26.31 -0.09 3.46
C PRO A 620 25.31 -1.19 3.06
N VAL A 621 24.34 -0.87 2.20
CA VAL A 621 23.30 -1.79 1.71
C VAL A 621 23.44 -1.96 0.21
N LYS A 622 23.50 -3.20 -0.25
CA LYS A 622 23.48 -3.51 -1.67
C LYS A 622 22.07 -3.23 -2.25
N PRO A 623 21.93 -2.37 -3.28
CA PRO A 623 20.69 -2.26 -4.03
C PRO A 623 20.35 -3.58 -4.72
N ASN A 624 19.11 -4.02 -4.63
CA ASN A 624 18.61 -5.21 -5.33
C ASN A 624 17.31 -4.88 -6.07
N ASP A 625 16.84 -5.80 -6.91
CA ASP A 625 15.67 -5.62 -7.78
C ASP A 625 14.43 -6.40 -7.31
N TYR A 626 14.43 -6.95 -6.10
CA TYR A 626 13.36 -7.81 -5.63
C TYR A 626 12.04 -7.05 -5.42
N GLU A 627 12.07 -5.83 -4.89
CA GLU A 627 10.86 -4.99 -4.80
C GLU A 627 10.21 -4.76 -6.18
N SER A 628 11.01 -4.40 -7.20
CA SER A 628 10.50 -4.21 -8.56
C SER A 628 10.02 -5.52 -9.20
N PHE A 629 10.76 -6.62 -9.00
CA PHE A 629 10.35 -7.96 -9.43
C PHE A 629 8.99 -8.37 -8.84
N LEU A 630 8.81 -8.15 -7.53
CA LEU A 630 7.58 -8.46 -6.79
C LEU A 630 6.42 -7.54 -7.19
N ALA A 631 6.66 -6.24 -7.38
CA ALA A 631 5.67 -5.29 -7.90
C ALA A 631 5.22 -5.66 -9.32
N GLY A 632 6.13 -6.11 -10.19
CA GLY A 632 5.78 -6.62 -11.51
C GLY A 632 4.88 -7.86 -11.46
N LEU A 633 5.04 -8.71 -10.45
CA LEU A 633 4.15 -9.86 -10.23
C LEU A 633 2.75 -9.42 -9.78
N SER A 634 2.62 -8.39 -8.93
CA SER A 634 1.31 -7.90 -8.47
C SER A 634 0.55 -7.14 -9.56
N GLN A 635 1.24 -6.31 -10.36
CA GLN A 635 0.64 -5.57 -11.48
C GLN A 635 0.13 -6.51 -12.59
N SER A 636 0.78 -7.66 -12.80
CA SER A 636 0.32 -8.69 -13.75
C SER A 636 -1.00 -9.39 -13.36
N ARG A 637 -1.63 -9.01 -12.23
CA ARG A 637 -2.98 -9.44 -11.83
C ARG A 637 -4.08 -8.48 -12.30
N GLY A 638 -3.74 -7.35 -12.94
CA GLY A 638 -4.67 -6.43 -13.59
C GLY A 638 -4.63 -6.56 -15.11
N TYR A 639 -5.65 -6.03 -15.81
CA TYR A 639 -5.65 -5.92 -17.28
C TYR A 639 -4.47 -5.05 -17.74
N GLN A 640 -3.33 -5.67 -18.07
CA GLN A 640 -2.24 -4.98 -18.76
C GLN A 640 -2.45 -5.11 -20.26
N SER A 641 -2.48 -3.98 -20.97
CA SER A 641 -2.31 -4.00 -22.42
C SER A 641 -0.85 -4.29 -22.75
N ASP A 642 -0.59 -5.08 -23.79
CA ASP A 642 0.75 -5.26 -24.39
C ASP A 642 1.34 -3.96 -25.02
N GLU A 643 0.68 -2.81 -24.83
CA GLU A 643 1.12 -1.52 -25.37
C GLU A 643 2.28 -0.94 -24.55
N ASP A 644 3.38 -0.62 -25.23
CA ASP A 644 4.50 0.10 -24.63
C ASP A 644 4.09 1.55 -24.32
N HIS A 645 4.28 1.97 -23.07
CA HIS A 645 4.00 3.32 -22.60
C HIS A 645 5.25 4.04 -22.08
N SER A 646 6.44 3.45 -22.23
CA SER A 646 7.71 4.00 -21.75
C SER A 646 8.00 5.40 -22.35
N TYR A 647 7.50 5.68 -23.56
CA TYR A 647 7.61 6.98 -24.21
C TYR A 647 6.99 8.16 -23.44
N ARG A 648 6.03 7.88 -22.53
CA ARG A 648 5.35 8.88 -21.70
C ARG A 648 6.20 9.36 -20.53
N GLY A 649 7.30 8.66 -20.24
CA GLY A 649 8.06 8.80 -19.01
C GLY A 649 7.69 7.72 -17.99
N GLU A 650 8.69 7.31 -17.23
CA GLU A 650 8.61 6.30 -16.18
C GLU A 650 9.23 6.83 -14.89
N VAL A 651 8.59 6.53 -13.77
CA VAL A 651 9.13 6.76 -12.43
C VAL A 651 9.46 5.41 -11.81
N LYS A 652 10.72 5.23 -11.41
CA LYS A 652 11.21 4.08 -10.67
C LYS A 652 11.88 4.57 -9.39
N GLU A 653 11.53 4.00 -8.25
CA GLU A 653 12.10 4.39 -6.97
C GLU A 653 12.39 3.19 -6.08
N LYS A 654 13.35 3.35 -5.17
CA LYS A 654 13.74 2.37 -4.16
C LYS A 654 14.02 3.07 -2.83
N VAL A 655 13.60 2.44 -1.73
CA VAL A 655 13.97 2.87 -0.38
C VAL A 655 15.02 1.91 0.16
N LEU A 656 16.29 2.36 0.19
CA LEU A 656 17.40 1.59 0.72
C LEU A 656 17.36 1.67 2.24
N THR A 657 17.13 0.53 2.90
CA THR A 657 17.02 0.43 4.37
C THR A 657 18.21 -0.34 4.93
N TYR A 658 19.01 0.29 5.79
CA TYR A 658 20.03 -0.40 6.56
C TYR A 658 19.37 -1.06 7.77
N SER A 659 19.02 -2.34 7.63
CA SER A 659 18.22 -3.09 8.62
C SER A 659 18.75 -3.04 10.07
N PRO A 660 20.08 -3.07 10.33
CA PRO A 660 20.60 -3.06 11.70
C PRO A 660 20.23 -1.81 12.51
N SER A 661 20.42 -0.62 11.92
CA SER A 661 20.04 0.61 12.60
C SER A 661 18.59 1.00 12.30
N GLY A 662 18.02 0.64 11.14
CA GLY A 662 16.72 1.10 10.65
C GLY A 662 16.78 2.36 9.78
N GLU A 663 17.98 2.85 9.46
CA GLU A 663 18.16 4.04 8.62
C GLU A 663 17.68 3.84 7.18
N GLN A 664 17.09 4.89 6.58
CA GLN A 664 16.55 4.85 5.23
C GLN A 664 17.02 6.04 4.38
N ILE A 665 17.27 5.76 3.10
CA ILE A 665 17.38 6.77 2.04
C ILE A 665 16.48 6.39 0.87
N LYS A 666 15.97 7.37 0.12
CA LYS A 666 15.13 7.13 -1.06
C LYS A 666 15.89 7.54 -2.32
N VAL A 667 15.93 6.67 -3.32
CA VAL A 667 16.50 6.97 -4.65
C VAL A 667 15.40 6.83 -5.69
N ARG A 668 15.39 7.71 -6.68
CA ARG A 668 14.41 7.73 -7.77
C ARG A 668 15.09 8.05 -9.10
N LEU A 669 14.65 7.37 -10.14
CA LEU A 669 14.85 7.72 -11.55
C LEU A 669 13.48 8.11 -12.12
N GLU A 670 13.38 9.32 -12.63
CA GLU A 670 12.24 9.80 -13.40
C GLU A 670 12.71 10.09 -14.82
N THR A 671 12.08 9.48 -15.81
CA THR A 671 12.33 9.77 -17.22
C THR A 671 11.25 10.67 -17.76
N GLU A 672 11.67 11.68 -18.50
CA GLU A 672 10.77 12.63 -19.14
C GLU A 672 10.12 11.99 -20.37
N HIS A 673 8.95 12.50 -20.72
CA HIS A 673 8.32 12.14 -21.98
C HIS A 673 9.31 12.40 -23.14
N ILE A 674 9.44 11.45 -24.07
CA ILE A 674 10.43 11.52 -25.16
C ILE A 674 10.36 12.82 -25.99
N TYR A 675 9.19 13.46 -26.10
CA TYR A 675 8.97 14.71 -26.82
C TYR A 675 8.89 15.96 -25.94
N ALA A 676 8.96 15.83 -24.61
CA ALA A 676 8.98 17.00 -23.72
C ALA A 676 10.24 17.84 -23.96
N SER A 677 10.07 19.16 -24.08
CA SER A 677 11.16 20.12 -24.21
C SER A 677 10.93 21.36 -23.37
N TYR A 678 12.02 22.06 -23.08
CA TYR A 678 12.04 23.28 -22.30
C TYR A 678 12.93 24.31 -23.00
N LEU A 679 12.40 25.51 -23.23
CA LEU A 679 13.17 26.59 -23.87
C LEU A 679 14.37 27.01 -23.01
N LYS A 680 14.22 26.94 -21.69
CA LYS A 680 15.24 27.27 -20.70
C LYS A 680 15.30 26.21 -19.63
N LEU A 681 16.51 25.87 -19.20
CA LEU A 681 16.73 24.90 -18.15
C LEU A 681 16.20 25.39 -16.79
N GLU A 682 16.20 26.71 -16.57
CA GLU A 682 15.68 27.32 -15.35
C GLU A 682 14.17 27.09 -15.19
N ASP A 683 13.42 27.05 -16.29
CA ASP A 683 11.96 26.81 -16.26
C ASP A 683 11.68 25.36 -15.83
N TYR A 684 12.48 24.39 -16.31
CA TYR A 684 12.39 22.99 -15.89
C TYR A 684 12.63 22.83 -14.39
N TRP A 685 13.72 23.42 -13.86
CA TRP A 685 14.01 23.32 -12.44
C TRP A 685 12.96 24.01 -11.58
N LEU A 686 12.45 25.16 -12.02
CA LEU A 686 11.38 25.85 -11.32
C LEU A 686 10.12 24.99 -11.23
N GLU A 687 9.72 24.33 -12.33
CA GLU A 687 8.61 23.37 -12.35
C GLU A 687 8.87 22.24 -11.35
N LYS A 688 9.98 21.50 -11.47
CA LYS A 688 10.25 20.34 -10.61
C LYS A 688 10.38 20.69 -9.12
N ILE A 689 10.95 21.86 -8.80
CA ILE A 689 11.08 22.33 -7.42
C ILE A 689 9.70 22.73 -6.86
N ASN A 690 8.89 23.44 -7.64
CA ASN A 690 7.55 23.84 -7.20
C ASN A 690 6.63 22.64 -7.05
N ASP A 691 6.65 21.72 -8.02
CA ASP A 691 5.86 20.47 -7.96
C ASP A 691 6.22 19.69 -6.69
N PHE A 692 7.51 19.51 -6.40
CA PHE A 692 7.93 18.86 -5.16
C PHE A 692 7.50 19.64 -3.91
N SER A 693 7.68 20.96 -3.89
CA SER A 693 7.27 21.81 -2.77
C SER A 693 5.76 21.74 -2.50
N ASP A 694 4.94 21.74 -3.55
CA ASP A 694 3.49 21.72 -3.47
C ASP A 694 2.97 20.31 -3.13
N GLU A 695 3.54 19.26 -3.73
CA GLU A 695 3.20 17.86 -3.43
C GLU A 695 3.51 17.49 -1.98
N GLN A 696 4.67 17.92 -1.46
CA GLN A 696 5.09 17.58 -0.08
C GLN A 696 4.65 18.63 0.95
N GLY A 697 4.10 19.77 0.53
CA GLY A 697 3.79 20.90 1.41
C GLY A 697 5.02 21.51 2.10
N LEU A 698 6.20 21.42 1.48
CA LEU A 698 7.48 21.88 2.03
C LEU A 698 8.02 23.12 1.31
N GLN A 699 8.79 23.93 2.02
CA GLN A 699 9.45 25.11 1.47
C GLN A 699 10.92 24.83 1.13
N LEU A 700 11.37 25.33 -0.01
CA LEU A 700 12.78 25.32 -0.38
C LEU A 700 13.58 26.26 0.55
N ILE A 701 14.55 25.69 1.27
CA ILE A 701 15.47 26.41 2.17
C ILE A 701 16.76 26.80 1.44
N SER A 702 17.26 25.92 0.56
CA SER A 702 18.46 26.21 -0.23
C SER A 702 18.46 25.47 -1.56
N ASP A 703 18.88 26.15 -2.63
CA ASP A 703 19.25 25.57 -3.94
C ASP A 703 20.73 25.85 -4.20
N SER A 704 21.51 24.78 -4.35
CA SER A 704 22.93 24.85 -4.70
C SER A 704 23.21 24.04 -5.96
N THR A 705 23.57 24.72 -7.05
CA THR A 705 24.00 24.06 -8.29
C THR A 705 25.46 23.61 -8.15
N LEU A 706 25.71 22.30 -8.29
CA LEU A 706 27.05 21.71 -8.19
C LEU A 706 27.83 21.85 -9.49
N TYR A 707 27.18 21.58 -10.62
CA TYR A 707 27.75 21.73 -11.96
C TYR A 707 26.65 21.78 -13.02
N THR A 708 26.98 22.37 -14.17
CA THR A 708 26.20 22.31 -15.41
C THR A 708 27.16 21.94 -16.55
N ARG A 709 26.78 20.95 -17.36
CA ARG A 709 27.51 20.48 -18.53
C ARG A 709 26.54 20.43 -19.70
N GLN A 710 26.80 21.18 -20.75
CA GLN A 710 25.92 21.21 -21.91
C GLN A 710 26.71 21.36 -23.21
N ASP A 711 26.37 20.56 -24.20
CA ASP A 711 26.76 20.72 -25.60
C ASP A 711 25.55 20.51 -26.54
N SER A 712 25.79 20.37 -27.84
CA SER A 712 24.72 20.24 -28.83
C SER A 712 23.87 18.96 -28.69
N ASN A 713 24.37 17.91 -28.05
CA ASN A 713 23.70 16.61 -27.95
C ASN A 713 23.64 16.04 -26.52
N TYR A 714 24.23 16.73 -25.54
CA TYR A 714 24.28 16.29 -24.16
C TYR A 714 24.00 17.44 -23.20
N LEU A 715 23.22 17.15 -22.17
CA LEU A 715 22.92 18.05 -21.06
C LEU A 715 23.03 17.25 -19.76
N SER A 716 23.74 17.79 -18.79
CA SER A 716 23.67 17.33 -17.41
C SER A 716 23.85 18.48 -16.43
N GLU A 717 22.97 18.57 -15.43
CA GLU A 717 23.07 19.53 -14.35
C GLU A 717 22.74 18.86 -13.02
N ALA A 718 23.56 19.12 -12.00
CA ALA A 718 23.34 18.59 -10.67
C ALA A 718 23.09 19.70 -9.65
N LYS A 719 22.06 19.53 -8.82
CA LYS A 719 21.69 20.42 -7.72
C LYS A 719 21.63 19.66 -6.39
N VAL A 720 21.94 20.36 -5.31
CA VAL A 720 21.61 19.96 -3.94
C VAL A 720 20.55 20.92 -3.43
N LEU A 721 19.42 20.36 -3.04
CA LEU A 721 18.26 21.10 -2.56
C LEU A 721 17.99 20.70 -1.10
N VAL A 722 17.51 21.64 -0.30
CA VAL A 722 17.08 21.39 1.08
C VAL A 722 15.67 21.94 1.24
N PHE A 723 14.75 21.09 1.69
CA PHE A 723 13.34 21.42 1.92
C PHE A 723 12.98 21.23 3.40
N SER A 724 12.08 22.06 3.92
CA SER A 724 11.61 22.03 5.32
C SER A 724 10.23 22.68 5.45
N ASP A 725 9.49 22.37 6.51
CA ASP A 725 8.38 23.21 6.98
C ASP A 725 8.93 24.30 7.92
N THR A 726 8.17 25.38 8.08
CA THR A 726 8.43 26.55 8.92
C THR A 726 8.45 26.28 10.42
N ASN A 727 7.76 25.22 10.89
CA ASN A 727 7.57 24.91 12.31
C ASN A 727 8.26 23.59 12.75
N THR A 728 9.29 23.16 12.01
CA THR A 728 10.13 22.00 12.35
C THR A 728 11.59 22.28 12.11
N HIS A 729 12.47 21.60 12.84
CA HIS A 729 13.89 21.57 12.56
C HIS A 729 14.29 20.53 11.50
N ARG A 730 13.42 19.57 11.19
CA ARG A 730 13.69 18.48 10.24
C ARG A 730 13.71 18.97 8.80
N GLN A 731 14.56 18.34 7.99
CA GLN A 731 14.80 18.75 6.62
C GLN A 731 14.93 17.54 5.70
N ILE A 732 14.43 17.67 4.47
CA ILE A 732 14.76 16.77 3.37
C ILE A 732 15.92 17.38 2.61
N LYS A 733 17.08 16.74 2.69
CA LYS A 733 18.24 17.09 1.88
C LYS A 733 18.33 16.14 0.70
N THR A 734 18.31 16.71 -0.50
CA THR A 734 18.28 15.93 -1.74
C THR A 734 19.35 16.36 -2.74
N LYS A 735 19.83 15.40 -3.53
CA LYS A 735 20.70 15.64 -4.69
C LYS A 735 19.98 15.19 -5.95
N TRP A 736 19.76 16.14 -6.85
CA TRP A 736 19.07 15.93 -8.13
C TRP A 736 20.07 16.09 -9.26
N ILE A 737 20.07 15.15 -10.21
CA ILE A 737 20.95 15.15 -11.38
C ILE A 737 20.07 14.94 -12.59
N LEU A 738 19.89 16.00 -13.37
CA LEU A 738 19.32 15.91 -14.71
C LEU A 738 20.42 15.40 -15.65
N GLU A 739 20.13 14.38 -16.45
CA GLU A 739 20.93 13.93 -17.57
C GLU A 739 20.01 13.69 -18.78
N ASN A 740 20.15 14.55 -19.79
CA ASN A 740 19.28 14.61 -20.95
C ASN A 740 17.79 14.67 -20.58
N GLY A 741 17.05 13.57 -20.74
CA GLY A 741 15.64 13.42 -20.38
C GLY A 741 15.41 12.51 -19.18
N ALA A 742 16.37 12.38 -18.28
CA ALA A 742 16.22 11.67 -17.01
C ALA A 742 16.64 12.53 -15.82
N LEU A 743 15.81 12.53 -14.77
CA LEU A 743 16.09 13.12 -13.48
C LEU A 743 16.36 12.02 -12.46
N TYR A 744 17.60 11.93 -12.02
CA TYR A 744 18.02 11.06 -10.93
C TYR A 744 17.96 11.86 -9.63
N SER A 745 17.29 11.35 -8.60
CA SER A 745 17.23 12.00 -7.30
C SER A 745 17.54 11.05 -6.15
N LEU A 746 18.27 11.56 -5.16
CA LEU A 746 18.56 10.90 -3.88
C LEU A 746 18.05 11.78 -2.75
N TRP A 747 17.20 11.25 -1.88
CA TRP A 747 16.55 11.97 -0.79
C TRP A 747 17.02 11.39 0.55
N THR A 748 17.36 12.28 1.48
CA THR A 748 17.86 11.95 2.81
C THR A 748 17.22 12.87 3.85
N LEU A 749 17.10 12.39 5.09
CA LEU A 749 16.64 13.22 6.20
C LEU A 749 17.80 13.77 7.00
N SER A 750 17.71 15.06 7.31
CA SER A 750 18.64 15.82 8.16
C SER A 750 17.85 16.73 9.10
N ASP A 751 18.54 17.52 9.91
CA ASP A 751 17.91 18.65 10.61
C ASP A 751 18.79 19.91 10.58
N SER A 752 18.17 21.05 10.85
CA SER A 752 18.81 22.37 10.95
C SER A 752 19.71 22.53 12.18
N LEU A 753 19.69 21.57 13.10
CA LEU A 753 20.51 21.53 14.32
C LEU A 753 21.82 20.76 14.12
N GLY A 754 22.03 20.17 12.94
CA GLY A 754 23.29 19.57 12.51
C GLY A 754 23.27 18.05 12.38
N TYR A 755 22.12 17.38 12.55
CA TYR A 755 22.01 15.94 12.33
C TYR A 755 22.15 15.59 10.85
N ASN A 756 23.12 14.73 10.55
CA ASN A 756 23.28 14.01 9.29
C ASN A 756 23.88 12.63 9.62
N SER A 757 23.41 11.56 8.98
CA SER A 757 24.02 10.24 9.16
C SER A 757 25.14 9.98 8.16
N ALA A 758 26.11 9.14 8.52
CA ALA A 758 27.19 8.77 7.61
C ALA A 758 26.65 8.07 6.35
N PHE A 759 25.54 7.33 6.48
CA PHE A 759 24.85 6.75 5.32
C PHE A 759 24.34 7.82 4.36
N ALA A 760 23.58 8.81 4.85
CA ALA A 760 23.10 9.91 4.04
C ALA A 760 24.25 10.71 3.39
N GLU A 761 25.30 11.04 4.16
CA GLU A 761 26.41 11.85 3.67
C GLU A 761 27.22 11.16 2.56
N ARG A 762 27.58 9.89 2.75
CA ARG A 762 28.33 9.12 1.75
C ARG A 762 27.52 8.89 0.49
N ALA A 763 26.23 8.57 0.64
CA ALA A 763 25.31 8.43 -0.50
C ALA A 763 25.23 9.74 -1.29
N LEU A 764 24.98 10.89 -0.65
CA LEU A 764 24.91 12.20 -1.31
C LEU A 764 26.22 12.57 -2.02
N ALA A 765 27.36 12.29 -1.40
CA ALA A 765 28.67 12.60 -1.97
C ALA A 765 28.97 11.79 -3.25
N SER A 766 28.62 10.51 -3.25
CA SER A 766 28.94 9.54 -4.31
C SER A 766 27.85 9.40 -5.38
N PHE A 767 26.61 9.81 -5.10
CA PHE A 767 25.46 9.63 -5.99
C PHE A 767 25.64 10.27 -7.36
N GLN A 768 25.47 9.49 -8.41
CA GLN A 768 25.61 9.89 -9.81
C GLN A 768 24.95 8.87 -10.76
N PRO A 769 24.63 9.25 -12.01
CA PRO A 769 24.27 8.28 -13.05
C PRO A 769 25.36 7.23 -13.23
N ALA A 770 24.97 6.00 -13.54
CA ALA A 770 25.89 4.90 -13.80
C ALA A 770 26.67 5.11 -15.12
N GLY A 771 26.11 5.88 -16.05
CA GLY A 771 26.67 6.11 -17.38
C GLY A 771 26.55 4.90 -18.32
N ASP A 772 25.74 3.91 -17.96
CA ASP A 772 25.47 2.72 -18.77
C ASP A 772 24.33 2.93 -19.77
N THR A 773 23.42 3.87 -19.50
CA THR A 773 22.24 4.19 -20.30
C THR A 773 22.03 5.71 -20.35
N ILE A 774 21.64 6.22 -21.52
CA ILE A 774 21.25 7.62 -21.72
C ILE A 774 19.78 7.66 -22.10
N PHE A 775 18.98 8.39 -21.33
CA PHE A 775 17.55 8.53 -21.56
C PHE A 775 17.24 9.78 -22.38
N GLY A 776 16.67 9.57 -23.56
CA GLY A 776 16.25 10.65 -24.43
C GLY A 776 17.38 11.56 -24.91
N LYS A 777 16.96 12.67 -25.55
CA LYS A 777 17.82 13.79 -25.93
C LYS A 777 17.73 14.90 -24.86
N PRO A 778 18.69 15.84 -24.80
CA PRO A 778 18.58 17.01 -23.94
C PRO A 778 17.19 17.64 -23.97
N ILE A 779 16.59 17.87 -22.81
CA ILE A 779 15.28 18.54 -22.71
C ILE A 779 15.29 19.96 -23.29
N THR A 780 16.47 20.59 -23.44
CA THR A 780 16.62 21.93 -24.02
C THR A 780 16.65 21.95 -25.55
N LEU A 781 16.59 20.78 -26.20
CA LEU A 781 16.50 20.69 -27.65
C LEU A 781 15.03 20.65 -28.09
N PRO A 782 14.61 21.45 -29.09
CA PRO A 782 13.32 21.31 -29.74
C PRO A 782 13.16 19.90 -30.33
N LYS A 783 11.99 19.28 -30.12
CA LYS A 783 11.75 17.88 -30.51
C LYS A 783 10.74 17.71 -31.65
N ALA A 784 10.34 18.79 -32.31
CA ALA A 784 9.46 18.76 -33.48
C ALA A 784 10.06 17.94 -34.65
N ASP A 785 11.35 18.11 -34.94
CA ASP A 785 12.04 17.31 -35.98
C ASP A 785 12.00 15.81 -35.66
N LEU A 786 12.25 15.45 -34.40
CA LEU A 786 12.19 14.06 -33.94
C LEU A 786 10.78 13.47 -34.11
N PHE A 787 9.74 14.28 -33.84
CA PHE A 787 8.35 13.90 -34.01
C PHE A 787 8.01 13.65 -35.49
N PHE A 788 8.37 14.56 -36.40
CA PHE A 788 8.10 14.37 -37.84
C PHE A 788 8.89 13.20 -38.43
N GLU A 789 10.14 13.00 -38.01
CA GLU A 789 10.94 11.82 -38.39
C GLU A 789 10.28 10.51 -37.92
N ALA A 790 9.64 10.51 -36.75
CA ALA A 790 8.90 9.35 -36.24
C ALA A 790 7.65 9.07 -37.07
N LEU A 791 6.92 10.11 -37.49
CA LEU A 791 5.79 9.97 -38.42
C LEU A 791 6.26 9.42 -39.78
N ASP A 792 7.37 9.90 -40.33
CA ASP A 792 7.90 9.41 -41.61
C ASP A 792 8.51 8.00 -41.53
N SER A 793 8.65 7.46 -40.32
CA SER A 793 9.25 6.16 -40.13
C SER A 793 8.30 5.02 -40.56
N ARG A 794 8.89 3.90 -40.97
CA ARG A 794 8.14 2.64 -41.18
C ARG A 794 7.97 1.84 -39.89
N ASP A 795 8.39 2.40 -38.76
CA ASP A 795 8.30 1.76 -37.46
C ASP A 795 6.95 2.09 -36.84
N SER A 796 6.07 1.08 -36.76
CA SER A 796 4.72 1.24 -36.23
C SER A 796 4.71 1.68 -34.76
N VAL A 797 5.75 1.33 -33.98
CA VAL A 797 5.85 1.74 -32.58
C VAL A 797 6.13 3.23 -32.50
N ARG A 798 7.14 3.72 -33.23
CA ARG A 798 7.47 5.16 -33.27
C ARG A 798 6.32 6.01 -33.79
N LEU A 799 5.61 5.52 -34.81
CA LEU A 799 4.43 6.18 -35.34
C LEU A 799 3.32 6.25 -34.28
N PHE A 800 3.05 5.16 -33.57
CA PHE A 800 2.06 5.10 -32.50
C PHE A 800 2.41 6.06 -31.36
N GLU A 801 3.67 6.06 -30.90
CA GLU A 801 4.17 6.97 -29.87
C GLU A 801 3.98 8.43 -30.29
N ALA A 802 4.47 8.82 -31.48
CA ALA A 802 4.29 10.17 -32.01
C ALA A 802 2.80 10.55 -32.10
N SER A 803 1.96 9.69 -32.66
CA SER A 803 0.52 9.92 -32.81
C SER A 803 -0.17 10.22 -31.47
N ASN A 804 0.25 9.55 -30.39
CA ASN A 804 -0.31 9.76 -29.06
C ASN A 804 0.31 10.96 -28.32
N SER A 805 1.43 11.49 -28.78
CA SER A 805 2.22 12.50 -28.06
C SER A 805 2.20 13.91 -28.65
N VAL A 806 1.33 14.18 -29.62
CA VAL A 806 1.18 15.50 -30.26
C VAL A 806 1.06 16.65 -29.25
N TYR A 807 0.35 16.42 -28.14
CA TYR A 807 0.11 17.41 -27.09
C TYR A 807 1.36 17.78 -26.27
N LYS A 808 2.44 16.99 -26.36
CA LYS A 808 3.69 17.20 -25.64
C LYS A 808 4.78 17.85 -26.48
N VAL A 809 4.60 17.97 -27.79
CA VAL A 809 5.61 18.54 -28.68
C VAL A 809 5.48 20.07 -28.71
N ASP A 810 6.57 20.76 -28.41
CA ASP A 810 6.68 22.20 -28.65
C ASP A 810 7.04 22.46 -30.10
N PHE A 811 6.07 22.97 -30.86
CA PHE A 811 6.26 23.39 -32.25
C PHE A 811 6.65 24.86 -32.31
N VAL A 812 7.45 25.22 -33.31
CA VAL A 812 7.84 26.61 -33.62
C VAL A 812 7.26 27.04 -34.97
N GLU A 813 7.31 28.33 -35.28
CA GLU A 813 6.73 28.89 -36.52
C GLU A 813 7.29 28.21 -37.78
N GLU A 814 8.56 27.80 -37.77
CA GLU A 814 9.21 27.07 -38.86
C GLU A 814 8.57 25.69 -39.14
N ASP A 815 7.82 25.13 -38.18
CA ASP A 815 7.10 23.86 -38.32
C ASP A 815 5.73 24.00 -38.99
N ALA A 816 5.20 25.21 -39.10
CA ALA A 816 3.81 25.44 -39.50
C ALA A 816 3.47 24.81 -40.86
N ASP A 817 4.35 24.91 -41.85
CA ASP A 817 4.10 24.34 -43.17
C ASP A 817 4.16 22.81 -43.17
N ARG A 818 4.99 22.21 -42.31
CA ARG A 818 4.98 20.75 -42.08
C ARG A 818 3.67 20.33 -41.43
N ILE A 819 3.26 21.00 -40.35
CA ILE A 819 1.97 20.72 -39.68
C ILE A 819 0.82 20.70 -40.69
N LYS A 820 0.72 21.73 -41.55
CA LYS A 820 -0.31 21.83 -42.59
C LYS A 820 -0.25 20.65 -43.57
N ASP A 821 0.93 20.28 -44.04
CA ASP A 821 1.12 19.16 -44.97
C ASP A 821 0.70 17.83 -44.34
N TYR A 822 1.11 17.54 -43.10
CA TYR A 822 0.71 16.30 -42.41
C TYR A 822 -0.80 16.24 -42.13
N VAL A 823 -1.43 17.36 -41.80
CA VAL A 823 -2.89 17.42 -41.60
C VAL A 823 -3.64 17.15 -42.90
N LEU A 824 -3.14 17.63 -44.04
CA LEU A 824 -3.78 17.52 -45.35
C LEU A 824 -3.53 16.18 -46.05
N ASN A 825 -2.27 15.72 -46.06
CA ASN A 825 -1.79 14.75 -47.05
C ASN A 825 -1.26 13.45 -46.43
N TYR A 826 -1.10 13.36 -45.10
CA TYR A 826 -0.50 12.18 -44.47
C TYR A 826 -1.53 11.05 -44.29
N GLU A 827 -1.31 9.91 -44.93
CA GLU A 827 -2.26 8.78 -45.02
C GLU A 827 -1.78 7.48 -44.35
N GLN A 828 -0.61 7.46 -43.70
CA GLN A 828 -0.07 6.22 -43.13
C GLN A 828 -0.95 5.68 -41.99
N GLU A 829 -1.13 4.34 -41.97
CA GLU A 829 -1.87 3.62 -40.94
C GLU A 829 -1.15 3.73 -39.58
N GLY A 830 -1.83 4.29 -38.58
CA GLY A 830 -1.26 4.55 -37.24
C GLY A 830 -1.42 6.01 -36.78
N PHE A 831 -1.42 6.98 -37.71
CA PHE A 831 -1.78 8.37 -37.42
C PHE A 831 -3.27 8.56 -37.71
N ASP A 832 -4.11 8.50 -36.67
CA ASP A 832 -5.56 8.52 -36.82
C ASP A 832 -6.13 9.95 -36.97
N ARG A 833 -7.45 10.06 -37.10
CA ARG A 833 -8.11 11.38 -37.18
C ARG A 833 -7.89 12.19 -35.91
N THR A 834 -7.84 11.54 -34.75
CA THR A 834 -7.67 12.21 -33.45
C THR A 834 -6.30 12.90 -33.38
N ALA A 835 -5.23 12.20 -33.75
CA ALA A 835 -3.88 12.74 -33.82
C ALA A 835 -3.77 13.91 -34.81
N ARG A 836 -4.41 13.80 -36.00
CA ARG A 836 -4.48 14.90 -36.98
C ARG A 836 -5.15 16.15 -36.41
N LEU A 837 -6.29 15.99 -35.72
CA LEU A 837 -7.02 17.11 -35.11
C LEU A 837 -6.24 17.75 -33.97
N LYS A 838 -5.52 16.96 -33.16
CA LYS A 838 -4.59 17.48 -32.16
C LYS A 838 -3.45 18.26 -32.81
N LEU A 839 -2.89 17.76 -33.93
CA LEU A 839 -1.78 18.41 -34.63
C LEU A 839 -2.23 19.72 -35.28
N LEU A 840 -3.43 19.74 -35.86
CA LEU A 840 -4.07 20.96 -36.37
C LEU A 840 -4.21 22.03 -35.29
N ASN A 841 -4.61 21.63 -34.08
CA ASN A 841 -4.75 22.55 -32.96
C ASN A 841 -3.43 23.24 -32.60
N ARG A 842 -2.28 22.58 -32.78
CA ARG A 842 -0.96 23.16 -32.45
C ARG A 842 -0.64 24.43 -33.25
N LEU A 843 -1.32 24.68 -34.36
CA LEU A 843 -1.19 25.97 -35.07
C LEU A 843 -1.58 27.16 -34.18
N SER A 844 -2.47 27.00 -33.18
CA SER A 844 -2.85 28.08 -32.27
C SER A 844 -1.77 28.54 -31.30
N TRP A 845 -0.65 27.83 -31.26
CA TRP A 845 0.48 28.13 -30.39
C TRP A 845 1.63 28.80 -31.17
N LEU A 846 1.44 29.06 -32.48
CA LEU A 846 2.43 29.65 -33.41
C LEU A 846 2.12 31.14 -33.70
N ASP A 847 2.60 31.72 -34.82
CA ASP A 847 2.23 33.10 -35.21
C ASP A 847 0.77 33.17 -35.71
N ASN A 848 -0.12 33.28 -34.74
CA ASN A 848 -1.57 33.09 -34.81
C ASN A 848 -2.26 33.71 -36.04
N GLU A 849 -1.90 34.93 -36.45
CA GLU A 849 -2.62 35.62 -37.53
C GLU A 849 -2.27 35.12 -38.95
N LYS A 850 -1.08 34.53 -39.15
CA LYS A 850 -0.63 34.08 -40.47
C LYS A 850 -1.32 32.81 -40.96
N HIS A 851 -1.85 32.01 -40.04
CA HIS A 851 -2.41 30.71 -40.35
C HIS A 851 -3.94 30.73 -40.50
N ILE A 852 -4.59 31.84 -40.16
CA ILE A 852 -6.04 32.03 -40.34
C ILE A 852 -6.50 31.71 -41.77
N PRO A 853 -5.87 32.22 -42.86
CA PRO A 853 -6.33 31.91 -44.21
C PRO A 853 -6.33 30.42 -44.54
N PHE A 854 -5.33 29.68 -44.03
CA PHE A 854 -5.29 28.22 -44.19
C PHE A 854 -6.44 27.53 -43.46
N LEU A 855 -6.73 27.94 -42.22
CA LEU A 855 -7.85 27.40 -41.44
C LEU A 855 -9.21 27.70 -42.10
N GLU A 856 -9.37 28.90 -42.67
CA GLU A 856 -10.57 29.26 -43.44
C GLU A 856 -10.72 28.37 -44.68
N ASP A 857 -9.68 28.23 -45.49
CA ASP A 857 -9.71 27.38 -46.68
C ASP A 857 -9.98 25.91 -46.33
N LEU A 858 -9.33 25.40 -45.28
CA LEU A 858 -9.51 24.03 -44.80
C LEU A 858 -10.94 23.79 -44.29
N TYR A 859 -11.55 24.79 -43.64
CA TYR A 859 -12.93 24.69 -43.17
C TYR A 859 -13.91 24.43 -44.31
N TYR A 860 -13.75 25.17 -45.43
CA TYR A 860 -14.58 24.99 -46.62
C TYR A 860 -14.22 23.73 -47.42
N ASP A 861 -12.98 23.25 -47.35
CA ASP A 861 -12.59 21.95 -47.95
C ASP A 861 -13.19 20.76 -47.16
N LYS A 862 -13.35 20.88 -45.84
CA LYS A 862 -13.81 19.81 -44.93
C LYS A 862 -15.26 19.96 -44.45
N LEU A 863 -16.15 20.48 -45.30
CA LEU A 863 -17.59 20.60 -44.99
C LEU A 863 -18.30 19.25 -44.75
N ASP A 864 -17.70 18.14 -45.18
CA ASP A 864 -18.20 16.79 -44.97
C ASP A 864 -17.80 16.18 -43.60
N SER A 865 -16.98 16.87 -42.81
CA SER A 865 -16.50 16.38 -41.51
C SER A 865 -16.67 17.40 -40.38
N SER A 866 -17.73 17.25 -39.60
CA SER A 866 -18.01 18.10 -38.43
C SER A 866 -16.87 18.12 -37.42
N ALA A 867 -16.14 17.02 -37.22
CA ALA A 867 -14.99 16.98 -36.31
C ALA A 867 -13.86 17.96 -36.72
N TYR A 868 -13.63 18.14 -38.03
CA TYR A 868 -12.66 19.11 -38.53
C TYR A 868 -13.21 20.52 -38.37
N GLN A 869 -14.48 20.75 -38.72
CA GLN A 869 -15.10 22.07 -38.55
C GLN A 869 -15.06 22.55 -37.10
N PHE A 870 -15.44 21.71 -36.12
CA PHE A 870 -15.37 22.06 -34.71
C PHE A 870 -13.94 22.35 -34.26
N LYS A 871 -12.99 21.49 -34.62
CA LYS A 871 -11.59 21.69 -34.21
C LYS A 871 -10.97 22.95 -34.82
N ILE A 872 -11.29 23.27 -36.08
CA ILE A 872 -10.83 24.52 -36.71
C ILE A 872 -11.39 25.73 -35.97
N LEU A 873 -12.68 25.72 -35.63
CA LEU A 873 -13.30 26.81 -34.89
C LEU A 873 -12.67 26.97 -33.49
N GLU A 874 -12.42 25.87 -32.78
CA GLU A 874 -11.68 25.86 -31.51
C GLU A 874 -10.29 26.50 -31.68
N THR A 875 -9.49 26.03 -32.64
CA THR A 875 -8.16 26.58 -32.94
C THR A 875 -8.17 28.07 -33.27
N LEU A 876 -9.22 28.58 -33.93
CA LEU A 876 -9.36 30.02 -34.21
C LEU A 876 -9.64 30.86 -32.96
N VAL A 877 -10.29 30.27 -31.95
CA VAL A 877 -10.55 30.92 -30.66
C VAL A 877 -9.29 30.91 -29.80
N ASP A 878 -8.58 29.77 -29.75
CA ASP A 878 -7.31 29.58 -29.02
C ASP A 878 -6.22 30.57 -29.42
N PHE A 879 -6.27 31.11 -30.64
CA PHE A 879 -5.38 32.19 -31.09
C PHE A 879 -5.40 33.42 -30.16
N ASN A 880 -6.44 33.58 -29.32
CA ASN A 880 -6.57 34.67 -28.35
C ASN A 880 -6.36 36.07 -28.99
N GLY A 881 -6.80 36.20 -30.24
CA GLY A 881 -6.60 37.38 -31.07
C GLY A 881 -7.90 37.86 -31.74
N LYS A 882 -7.93 39.15 -32.08
CA LYS A 882 -9.12 39.77 -32.71
C LYS A 882 -9.41 39.20 -34.09
N GLU A 883 -8.38 38.88 -34.88
CA GLU A 883 -8.57 38.33 -36.23
C GLU A 883 -9.06 36.88 -36.19
N GLY A 884 -8.56 36.03 -35.27
CA GLY A 884 -9.06 34.66 -35.07
C GLY A 884 -10.54 34.64 -34.72
N ASN A 885 -10.96 35.48 -33.76
CA ASN A 885 -12.36 35.65 -33.37
C ASN A 885 -13.25 36.18 -34.53
N LYS A 886 -12.73 37.07 -35.39
CA LYS A 886 -13.45 37.52 -36.60
C LYS A 886 -13.59 36.39 -37.62
N SER A 887 -12.58 35.56 -37.78
CA SER A 887 -12.60 34.42 -38.69
C SER A 887 -13.55 33.33 -38.18
N PHE A 888 -13.49 32.98 -36.89
CA PHE A 888 -14.48 32.12 -36.22
C PHE A 888 -15.90 32.60 -36.52
N LYS A 889 -16.16 33.90 -36.31
CA LYS A 889 -17.46 34.52 -36.60
C LYS A 889 -17.87 34.37 -38.05
N LYS A 890 -16.94 34.62 -38.98
CA LYS A 890 -17.19 34.50 -40.42
C LYS A 890 -17.60 33.06 -40.77
N LEU A 891 -16.81 32.07 -40.34
CA LEU A 891 -17.01 30.67 -40.71
C LEU A 891 -18.27 30.07 -40.09
N ILE A 892 -18.46 30.25 -38.78
CA ILE A 892 -19.62 29.69 -38.07
C ILE A 892 -20.94 30.30 -38.54
N MET A 893 -20.92 31.54 -39.05
CA MET A 893 -22.12 32.21 -39.58
C MET A 893 -22.42 31.84 -41.03
N ASP A 894 -21.42 31.41 -41.79
CA ASP A 894 -21.58 30.99 -43.18
C ASP A 894 -22.05 29.53 -43.25
N GLU A 895 -21.33 28.62 -42.59
CA GLU A 895 -21.59 27.17 -42.60
C GLU A 895 -21.46 26.57 -41.19
N PRO A 896 -22.44 26.73 -40.28
CA PRO A 896 -22.36 26.24 -38.91
C PRO A 896 -22.31 24.69 -38.84
N PRO A 897 -21.38 24.10 -38.07
CA PRO A 897 -21.27 22.65 -37.97
C PRO A 897 -22.32 22.05 -37.01
N PHE A 898 -22.64 20.77 -37.18
CA PHE A 898 -23.53 20.04 -36.28
C PHE A 898 -22.96 18.67 -35.89
N THR A 899 -23.21 18.26 -34.65
CA THR A 899 -22.83 16.97 -34.09
C THR A 899 -23.90 16.46 -33.13
N ALA A 900 -23.98 15.13 -32.98
CA ALA A 900 -24.85 14.50 -32.00
C ALA A 900 -24.29 14.59 -30.56
N THR A 901 -23.01 14.94 -30.41
CA THR A 901 -22.33 14.99 -29.11
C THR A 901 -22.42 16.39 -28.50
N SER A 902 -23.31 16.56 -27.53
CA SER A 902 -23.57 17.87 -26.90
C SER A 902 -22.34 18.52 -26.25
N TYR A 903 -21.42 17.71 -25.70
CA TYR A 903 -20.20 18.19 -25.03
C TYR A 903 -19.30 19.03 -25.95
N ILE A 904 -19.27 18.73 -27.27
CA ILE A 904 -18.40 19.45 -28.22
C ILE A 904 -18.82 20.92 -28.37
N TYR A 905 -20.12 21.23 -28.30
CA TYR A 905 -20.58 22.62 -28.33
C TYR A 905 -20.11 23.36 -27.08
N SER A 906 -20.16 22.72 -25.92
CA SER A 906 -19.72 23.34 -24.66
C SER A 906 -18.23 23.65 -24.69
N GLN A 907 -17.39 22.71 -25.12
CA GLN A 907 -15.94 22.93 -25.30
C GLN A 907 -15.67 24.13 -26.23
N LEU A 908 -16.37 24.21 -27.38
CA LEU A 908 -16.15 25.28 -28.34
C LEU A 908 -16.37 26.69 -27.76
N PHE A 909 -17.37 26.85 -26.88
CA PHE A 909 -17.66 28.15 -26.27
C PHE A 909 -16.92 28.37 -24.95
N GLU A 910 -16.43 27.31 -24.32
CA GLU A 910 -15.60 27.38 -23.11
C GLU A 910 -14.27 28.08 -23.38
N GLU A 911 -13.64 27.87 -24.54
CA GLU A 911 -12.38 28.56 -24.93
C GLU A 911 -12.50 30.09 -24.94
N PHE A 912 -13.71 30.65 -25.11
CA PHE A 912 -13.90 32.10 -25.01
C PHE A 912 -13.78 32.64 -23.58
N ARG A 913 -13.85 31.77 -22.55
CA ARG A 913 -13.79 32.18 -21.14
C ARG A 913 -12.37 32.49 -20.70
N ASP A 914 -11.36 31.91 -21.37
CA ASP A 914 -9.95 32.20 -21.10
C ASP A 914 -9.57 33.64 -21.43
N THR A 915 -10.14 34.20 -22.51
CA THR A 915 -10.01 35.63 -22.87
C THR A 915 -11.37 36.26 -23.18
N ILE A 916 -12.22 36.36 -22.15
CA ILE A 916 -13.61 36.83 -22.28
C ILE A 916 -13.75 38.22 -22.93
N GLU A 917 -12.72 39.07 -22.90
CA GLU A 917 -12.68 40.38 -23.54
C GLU A 917 -12.76 40.34 -25.07
N LEU A 918 -12.47 39.19 -25.70
CA LEU A 918 -12.53 39.02 -27.16
C LEU A 918 -13.88 38.51 -27.63
N ALA A 919 -14.62 37.80 -26.79
CA ALA A 919 -15.94 37.26 -27.11
C ALA A 919 -16.99 38.32 -27.57
N PRO A 920 -16.95 39.62 -27.20
CA PRO A 920 -17.84 40.62 -27.79
C PRO A 920 -17.75 40.73 -29.32
N ILE A 921 -16.65 40.31 -29.95
CA ILE A 921 -16.44 40.38 -31.41
C ILE A 921 -17.47 39.56 -32.18
N ILE A 922 -17.91 38.43 -31.61
CA ILE A 922 -18.89 37.52 -32.22
C ILE A 922 -20.33 38.00 -32.03
N TYR A 923 -20.57 38.94 -31.11
CA TYR A 923 -21.88 39.55 -30.88
C TYR A 923 -22.04 40.88 -31.63
N PRO A 924 -23.24 41.20 -32.13
CA PRO A 924 -24.49 40.42 -32.05
C PRO A 924 -24.65 39.38 -33.17
N ASP A 925 -23.66 39.25 -34.06
CA ASP A 925 -23.79 38.52 -35.32
C ASP A 925 -24.09 37.03 -35.12
N ILE A 926 -23.61 36.40 -34.04
CA ILE A 926 -23.83 34.97 -33.73
C ILE A 926 -25.26 34.66 -33.25
N LEU A 927 -26.03 35.67 -32.84
CA LEU A 927 -27.37 35.48 -32.26
C LEU A 927 -28.36 34.70 -33.15
N PRO A 928 -28.35 34.75 -34.50
CA PRO A 928 -29.19 33.90 -35.33
C PRO A 928 -29.02 32.40 -35.03
N LEU A 929 -27.82 31.94 -34.67
CA LEU A 929 -27.58 30.52 -34.36
C LEU A 929 -28.32 30.03 -33.12
N THR A 930 -28.77 30.93 -32.24
CA THR A 930 -29.60 30.57 -31.08
C THR A 930 -30.99 30.02 -31.45
N ASP A 931 -31.37 30.12 -32.72
CA ASP A 931 -32.61 29.52 -33.21
C ASP A 931 -32.45 27.97 -33.30
N PHE A 932 -31.23 27.45 -33.44
CA PHE A 932 -30.89 26.03 -33.31
C PHE A 932 -30.76 25.63 -31.83
N GLU A 933 -31.30 24.47 -31.45
CA GLU A 933 -31.29 24.01 -30.05
C GLU A 933 -29.89 23.71 -29.54
N ASP A 934 -29.05 23.12 -30.39
CA ASP A 934 -27.68 22.71 -30.07
C ASP A 934 -26.78 23.89 -29.62
N TYR A 935 -26.93 25.06 -30.26
CA TYR A 935 -26.14 26.26 -30.00
C TYR A 935 -26.73 27.20 -28.94
N ARG A 936 -28.01 27.03 -28.61
CA ARG A 936 -28.78 28.04 -27.89
C ARG A 936 -28.27 28.29 -26.48
N SER A 937 -28.01 27.22 -25.72
CA SER A 937 -27.60 27.35 -24.31
C SER A 937 -26.25 28.02 -24.22
N GLU A 938 -25.24 27.46 -24.91
CA GLU A 938 -23.86 27.93 -24.86
C GLU A 938 -23.71 29.41 -25.27
N ILE A 939 -24.37 29.83 -26.36
CA ILE A 939 -24.34 31.24 -26.79
C ILE A 939 -25.00 32.15 -25.75
N TYR A 940 -26.14 31.77 -25.19
CA TYR A 940 -26.80 32.64 -24.21
C TYR A 940 -26.09 32.64 -22.85
N GLU A 941 -25.44 31.55 -22.47
CA GLU A 941 -24.60 31.47 -21.27
C GLU A 941 -23.39 32.40 -21.38
N LEU A 942 -22.63 32.30 -22.48
CA LEU A 942 -21.51 33.21 -22.75
C LEU A 942 -21.99 34.68 -22.82
N LEU A 943 -23.12 34.95 -23.47
CA LEU A 943 -23.70 36.31 -23.51
C LEU A 943 -24.07 36.82 -22.10
N ALA A 944 -24.54 35.95 -21.21
CA ALA A 944 -24.89 36.32 -19.84
C ALA A 944 -23.64 36.63 -19.01
N GLU A 945 -22.57 35.86 -19.19
CA GLU A 945 -21.25 36.15 -18.60
C GLU A 945 -20.70 37.49 -19.11
N LEU A 946 -20.77 37.76 -20.42
CA LEU A 946 -20.36 39.04 -21.01
C LEU A 946 -21.17 40.24 -20.49
N LEU A 947 -22.45 40.04 -20.21
CA LEU A 947 -23.29 41.05 -19.58
C LEU A 947 -22.87 41.31 -18.13
N ASP A 948 -22.57 40.25 -17.37
CA ASP A 948 -22.12 40.33 -15.97
C ASP A 948 -20.76 41.04 -15.86
N SER A 949 -19.85 40.78 -16.80
CA SER A 949 -18.54 41.46 -16.92
C SER A 949 -18.62 42.88 -17.50
N GLY A 950 -19.80 43.32 -17.94
CA GLY A 950 -20.01 44.67 -18.50
C GLY A 950 -19.44 44.88 -19.90
N LEU A 951 -19.02 43.80 -20.58
CA LEU A 951 -18.44 43.80 -21.92
C LEU A 951 -19.51 43.92 -23.02
N VAL A 952 -20.75 43.52 -22.73
CA VAL A 952 -21.92 43.66 -23.61
C VAL A 952 -23.04 44.41 -22.89
N LYS A 953 -23.86 45.17 -23.63
CA LYS A 953 -25.02 45.92 -23.12
C LYS A 953 -26.31 45.40 -23.73
N GLY A 954 -27.43 45.68 -23.07
CA GLY A 954 -28.76 45.30 -23.58
C GLY A 954 -29.13 45.88 -24.95
N GLY A 955 -28.40 46.91 -25.43
CA GLY A 955 -28.54 47.42 -26.79
C GLY A 955 -28.14 46.38 -27.84
N ASP A 956 -27.11 45.58 -27.55
CA ASP A 956 -26.43 44.73 -28.52
C ASP A 956 -27.29 43.51 -28.91
N TYR A 957 -28.06 42.95 -27.97
CA TYR A 957 -28.96 41.81 -28.21
C TYR A 957 -30.45 42.18 -28.12
N LYS A 958 -30.79 43.47 -28.26
CA LYS A 958 -32.19 43.96 -28.17
C LYS A 958 -33.12 43.27 -29.17
N SER A 959 -32.62 42.82 -30.31
CA SER A 959 -33.37 42.08 -31.33
C SER A 959 -33.94 40.76 -30.79
N LYS A 960 -33.20 40.06 -29.92
CA LYS A 960 -33.60 38.78 -29.31
C LYS A 960 -34.42 38.93 -28.02
N TYR A 961 -34.67 40.15 -27.55
CA TYR A 961 -35.47 40.42 -26.33
C TYR A 961 -36.79 39.63 -26.27
N LYS A 962 -37.56 39.59 -27.36
CA LYS A 962 -38.85 38.87 -27.38
C LYS A 962 -38.65 37.36 -27.26
N SER A 963 -37.61 36.81 -27.88
CA SER A 963 -37.23 35.40 -27.80
C SER A 963 -36.74 35.04 -26.41
N LEU A 964 -35.84 35.83 -25.82
CA LEU A 964 -35.37 35.66 -24.45
C LEU A 964 -36.52 35.67 -23.43
N LEU A 965 -37.45 36.62 -23.58
CA LEU A 965 -38.65 36.66 -22.74
C LEU A 965 -39.55 35.43 -22.94
N LEU A 966 -39.64 34.90 -24.17
CA LEU A 966 -40.38 33.67 -24.45
C LEU A 966 -39.67 32.46 -23.84
N PHE A 967 -38.34 32.34 -23.98
CA PHE A 967 -37.55 31.26 -23.42
C PHE A 967 -37.59 31.27 -21.89
N ALA A 968 -37.44 32.43 -21.24
CA ALA A 968 -37.65 32.57 -19.80
C ALA A 968 -39.06 32.13 -19.37
N LYS A 969 -40.10 32.42 -20.16
CA LYS A 969 -41.48 31.94 -19.90
C LYS A 969 -41.60 30.43 -20.08
N VAL A 970 -40.94 29.85 -21.08
CA VAL A 970 -40.96 28.41 -21.34
C VAL A 970 -40.22 27.66 -20.23
N GLU A 971 -39.01 28.09 -19.88
CA GLU A 971 -38.24 27.47 -18.81
C GLU A 971 -38.91 27.63 -17.44
N LEU A 972 -39.56 28.77 -17.18
CA LEU A 972 -40.39 28.92 -15.98
C LEU A 972 -41.56 27.91 -15.94
N LYS A 973 -42.22 27.67 -17.08
CA LYS A 973 -43.29 26.65 -17.17
C LYS A 973 -42.74 25.23 -17.00
N LYS A 974 -41.58 24.92 -17.59
CA LYS A 974 -40.89 23.64 -17.41
C LYS A 974 -40.50 23.45 -15.94
N GLN A 975 -40.03 24.50 -15.28
CA GLN A 975 -39.75 24.47 -13.84
C GLN A 975 -41.01 24.18 -13.04
N HIS A 976 -42.14 24.85 -13.31
CA HIS A 976 -43.40 24.55 -12.63
C HIS A 976 -43.88 23.11 -12.87
N ALA A 977 -43.77 22.59 -14.11
CA ALA A 977 -44.10 21.21 -14.40
C ALA A 977 -43.18 20.23 -13.63
N SER A 978 -41.89 20.54 -13.51
CA SER A 978 -40.95 19.78 -12.68
C SER A 978 -41.29 19.87 -11.18
N ASP A 979 -41.74 21.04 -10.71
CA ASP A 979 -42.12 21.26 -9.32
C ASP A 979 -43.38 20.46 -8.93
N GLU A 980 -44.31 20.29 -9.88
CA GLU A 980 -45.57 19.53 -9.74
C GLU A 980 -45.39 18.01 -9.86
N SER A 981 -44.31 17.53 -10.48
CA SER A 981 -44.02 16.11 -10.61
C SER A 981 -43.83 15.45 -9.23
N THR A 982 -44.59 14.37 -8.99
CA THR A 982 -44.50 13.50 -7.81
C THR A 982 -43.61 12.27 -8.04
N ASN A 983 -42.98 12.15 -9.21
CA ASN A 983 -42.26 10.95 -9.60
C ASN A 983 -40.95 10.81 -8.82
N THR A 984 -40.90 9.88 -7.87
CA THR A 984 -39.79 9.67 -6.92
C THR A 984 -38.48 9.24 -7.58
N TYR A 985 -38.52 8.75 -8.83
CA TYR A 985 -37.36 8.30 -9.58
C TYR A 985 -36.62 9.40 -10.35
N SER A 986 -37.25 10.55 -10.63
CA SER A 986 -36.54 11.69 -11.21
C SER A 986 -36.06 12.60 -10.08
N ARG A 987 -34.76 12.64 -9.80
CA ARG A 987 -34.18 13.66 -8.90
C ARG A 987 -34.65 15.03 -9.40
N LYS A 988 -35.42 15.76 -8.59
CA LYS A 988 -35.78 17.16 -8.90
C LYS A 988 -34.47 17.91 -9.15
N LYS A 989 -34.29 18.48 -10.34
CA LYS A 989 -33.07 19.24 -10.66
C LYS A 989 -32.88 20.33 -9.60
N THR A 990 -31.71 20.39 -8.97
CA THR A 990 -31.34 21.38 -7.94
C THR A 990 -31.01 22.74 -8.53
N VAL A 991 -30.83 22.81 -9.85
CA VAL A 991 -30.46 24.00 -10.63
C VAL A 991 -31.22 23.99 -11.96
N ASN A 992 -31.56 25.17 -12.47
CA ASN A 992 -32.10 25.38 -13.81
C ASN A 992 -31.28 26.50 -14.47
N SER A 993 -30.15 26.14 -15.08
CA SER A 993 -29.17 27.09 -15.62
C SER A 993 -29.80 27.93 -16.73
N GLU A 994 -30.63 27.34 -17.59
CA GLU A 994 -31.26 28.05 -18.70
C GLU A 994 -32.20 29.15 -18.20
N LEU A 995 -33.06 28.85 -17.21
CA LEU A 995 -33.94 29.85 -16.62
C LEU A 995 -33.15 30.99 -15.95
N VAL A 996 -32.06 30.66 -15.26
CA VAL A 996 -31.17 31.65 -14.62
C VAL A 996 -30.52 32.53 -15.69
N THR A 997 -29.94 31.93 -16.74
CA THR A 997 -29.30 32.61 -17.87
C THR A 997 -30.26 33.56 -18.58
N TYR A 998 -31.46 33.10 -18.95
CA TYR A 998 -32.45 33.97 -19.60
C TYR A 998 -32.94 35.09 -18.67
N THR A 999 -33.05 34.82 -17.37
CA THR A 999 -33.41 35.84 -16.38
C THR A 999 -32.31 36.90 -16.25
N LYS A 1000 -31.03 36.50 -16.24
CA LYS A 1000 -29.87 37.42 -16.28
C LYS A 1000 -29.93 38.30 -17.54
N LEU A 1001 -30.14 37.73 -18.71
CA LEU A 1001 -30.20 38.48 -19.97
C LEU A 1001 -31.39 39.44 -20.08
N LEU A 1002 -32.43 39.28 -19.25
CA LEU A 1002 -33.54 40.22 -19.21
C LEU A 1002 -33.26 41.49 -18.38
N ARG A 1003 -32.15 41.54 -17.62
CA ARG A 1003 -31.79 42.66 -16.72
C ARG A 1003 -31.83 44.04 -17.40
N PRO A 1004 -31.23 44.26 -18.58
CA PRO A 1004 -31.28 45.59 -19.22
C PRO A 1004 -32.68 46.02 -19.65
N PHE A 1005 -33.64 45.09 -19.67
CA PHE A 1005 -35.04 45.33 -20.02
C PHE A 1005 -35.99 45.31 -18.81
N ALA A 1006 -35.46 45.25 -17.58
CA ALA A 1006 -36.24 45.10 -16.34
C ALA A 1006 -37.32 46.18 -16.13
N ARG A 1007 -37.19 47.36 -16.75
CA ARG A 1007 -38.20 48.44 -16.70
C ARG A 1007 -39.42 48.20 -17.61
N LYS A 1008 -39.36 47.24 -18.54
CA LYS A 1008 -40.51 46.91 -19.42
C LYS A 1008 -41.55 46.13 -18.63
N LYS A 1009 -42.84 46.48 -18.84
CA LYS A 1009 -43.98 45.89 -18.13
C LYS A 1009 -44.01 44.36 -18.24
N GLU A 1010 -43.66 43.81 -19.40
CA GLU A 1010 -43.67 42.37 -19.65
C GLU A 1010 -42.55 41.62 -18.92
N VAL A 1011 -41.42 42.29 -18.65
CA VAL A 1011 -40.30 41.72 -17.87
C VAL A 1011 -40.62 41.78 -16.38
N GLN A 1012 -41.15 42.90 -15.90
CA GLN A 1012 -41.65 43.02 -14.52
C GLN A 1012 -42.68 41.94 -14.21
N GLU A 1013 -43.60 41.68 -15.15
CA GLU A 1013 -44.58 40.61 -15.03
C GLU A 1013 -43.94 39.22 -15.02
N GLN A 1014 -42.88 39.00 -15.81
CA GLN A 1014 -42.14 37.73 -15.82
C GLN A 1014 -41.41 37.50 -14.49
N TYR A 1015 -40.72 38.52 -13.97
CA TYR A 1015 -40.06 38.49 -12.67
C TYR A 1015 -41.06 38.20 -11.54
N ARG A 1016 -42.20 38.89 -11.54
CA ARG A 1016 -43.29 38.62 -10.58
C ARG A 1016 -43.79 37.18 -10.64
N LYS A 1017 -43.91 36.59 -11.83
CA LYS A 1017 -44.29 35.17 -12.01
C LYS A 1017 -43.20 34.21 -11.56
N THR A 1018 -41.93 34.58 -11.74
CA THR A 1018 -40.78 33.77 -11.34
C THR A 1018 -40.76 33.50 -9.83
N LEU A 1019 -41.30 34.44 -9.03
CA LEU A 1019 -41.47 34.24 -7.58
C LEU A 1019 -42.41 33.08 -7.19
N SER A 1020 -43.16 32.50 -8.14
CA SER A 1020 -44.04 31.36 -7.87
C SER A 1020 -43.36 29.98 -8.01
N VAL A 1021 -42.06 29.94 -8.34
CA VAL A 1021 -41.26 28.70 -8.38
C VAL A 1021 -41.28 28.05 -6.99
N ARG A 1022 -41.62 26.76 -6.92
CA ARG A 1022 -41.72 26.01 -5.66
C ARG A 1022 -40.39 25.37 -5.26
N ASN A 1023 -39.50 25.10 -6.21
CA ASN A 1023 -38.15 24.67 -5.91
C ASN A 1023 -37.33 25.85 -5.36
N GLU A 1024 -37.15 25.86 -4.05
CA GLU A 1024 -36.53 26.96 -3.31
C GLU A 1024 -35.05 27.16 -3.67
N ALA A 1025 -34.33 26.10 -4.08
CA ALA A 1025 -32.94 26.21 -4.52
C ALA A 1025 -32.81 26.93 -5.86
N VAL A 1026 -33.74 26.69 -6.79
CA VAL A 1026 -33.82 27.39 -8.08
C VAL A 1026 -34.32 28.82 -7.88
N LEU A 1027 -35.32 29.02 -7.02
CA LEU A 1027 -35.82 30.36 -6.69
C LEU A 1027 -34.72 31.23 -6.05
N ALA A 1028 -33.87 30.65 -5.19
CA ALA A 1028 -32.71 31.32 -4.62
C ALA A 1028 -31.76 31.89 -5.68
N ASP A 1029 -31.39 31.10 -6.69
CA ASP A 1029 -30.52 31.54 -7.79
C ASP A 1029 -31.17 32.70 -8.58
N LEU A 1030 -32.49 32.64 -8.79
CA LEU A 1030 -33.24 33.63 -9.56
C LEU A 1030 -33.40 34.97 -8.84
N VAL A 1031 -33.69 34.97 -7.53
CA VAL A 1031 -33.87 36.22 -6.78
C VAL A 1031 -32.57 37.00 -6.64
N VAL A 1032 -31.44 36.30 -6.46
CA VAL A 1032 -30.09 36.90 -6.44
C VAL A 1032 -29.81 37.59 -7.79
N VAL A 1033 -30.25 36.98 -8.88
CA VAL A 1033 -30.09 37.55 -10.21
C VAL A 1033 -30.98 38.77 -10.46
N MET A 1034 -32.20 38.76 -9.93
CA MET A 1034 -33.22 39.78 -10.18
C MET A 1034 -33.07 41.04 -9.31
N ASP A 1035 -32.68 40.88 -8.05
CA ASP A 1035 -32.69 41.93 -7.02
C ASP A 1035 -31.96 43.25 -7.38
N PRO A 1036 -30.82 43.25 -8.10
CA PRO A 1036 -30.16 44.51 -8.47
C PRO A 1036 -30.99 45.38 -9.44
N TYR A 1037 -31.98 44.80 -10.13
CA TYR A 1037 -32.72 45.45 -11.22
C TYR A 1037 -34.25 45.45 -11.00
N TRP A 1038 -34.72 44.70 -10.01
CA TRP A 1038 -36.13 44.59 -9.67
C TRP A 1038 -36.28 44.33 -8.17
N GLU A 1039 -37.13 45.10 -7.50
CA GLU A 1039 -37.33 45.01 -6.05
C GLU A 1039 -38.01 43.68 -5.68
N VAL A 1040 -37.22 42.74 -5.16
CA VAL A 1040 -37.72 41.46 -4.66
C VAL A 1040 -38.45 41.70 -3.33
N PRO A 1041 -39.72 41.30 -3.18
CA PRO A 1041 -40.46 41.51 -1.93
C PRO A 1041 -39.80 40.81 -0.73
N ASP A 1042 -39.74 41.50 0.40
CA ASP A 1042 -39.19 40.98 1.68
C ASP A 1042 -39.77 39.62 2.10
N SER A 1043 -41.05 39.37 1.78
CA SER A 1043 -41.71 38.08 2.03
C SER A 1043 -41.05 36.90 1.29
N THR A 1044 -40.43 37.15 0.14
CA THR A 1044 -39.72 36.14 -0.65
C THR A 1044 -38.41 35.75 0.03
N TRP A 1045 -37.63 36.74 0.47
CA TRP A 1045 -36.38 36.51 1.21
C TRP A 1045 -36.64 35.69 2.48
N ASN A 1046 -37.70 36.03 3.22
CA ASN A 1046 -38.11 35.28 4.41
C ASN A 1046 -38.67 33.89 4.10
N SER A 1047 -39.28 33.69 2.93
CA SER A 1047 -39.71 32.36 2.50
C SER A 1047 -38.53 31.45 2.21
N LEU A 1048 -37.51 31.95 1.51
CA LEU A 1048 -36.27 31.21 1.23
C LEU A 1048 -35.46 30.95 2.50
N ALA A 1049 -35.44 31.91 3.43
CA ALA A 1049 -34.77 31.77 4.71
C ALA A 1049 -35.36 30.67 5.61
N LYS A 1050 -36.61 30.23 5.39
CA LYS A 1050 -37.17 29.06 6.11
C LYS A 1050 -36.48 27.74 5.80
N LYS A 1051 -35.66 27.71 4.76
CA LYS A 1051 -35.18 26.49 4.11
C LYS A 1051 -33.67 26.55 4.06
N PRO A 1052 -32.98 25.85 4.97
CA PRO A 1052 -31.54 25.98 5.15
C PRO A 1052 -30.72 25.88 3.84
N LYS A 1053 -31.02 24.90 2.98
CA LYS A 1053 -30.34 24.74 1.68
C LYS A 1053 -30.51 25.94 0.73
N ALA A 1054 -31.68 26.58 0.72
CA ALA A 1054 -31.92 27.78 -0.08
C ALA A 1054 -31.31 29.03 0.59
N PHE A 1055 -31.32 29.07 1.92
CA PHE A 1055 -30.75 30.14 2.72
C PHE A 1055 -29.23 30.27 2.53
N TYR A 1056 -28.51 29.14 2.48
CA TYR A 1056 -27.08 29.07 2.18
C TYR A 1056 -26.70 29.86 0.92
N LYS A 1057 -27.52 29.78 -0.14
CA LYS A 1057 -27.27 30.49 -1.41
C LYS A 1057 -27.54 32.00 -1.34
N VAL A 1058 -28.57 32.43 -0.61
CA VAL A 1058 -28.99 33.85 -0.61
C VAL A 1058 -28.30 34.69 0.46
N TYR A 1059 -27.86 34.09 1.57
CA TYR A 1059 -27.25 34.85 2.67
C TYR A 1059 -25.96 35.58 2.26
N PRO A 1060 -24.97 34.96 1.56
CA PRO A 1060 -23.77 35.67 1.12
C PRO A 1060 -24.10 36.88 0.25
N TYR A 1061 -25.10 36.76 -0.63
CA TYR A 1061 -25.56 37.88 -1.47
C TYR A 1061 -26.15 39.01 -0.63
N LEU A 1062 -27.05 38.71 0.30
CA LEU A 1062 -27.66 39.71 1.17
C LEU A 1062 -26.64 40.38 2.10
N GLN A 1063 -25.65 39.62 2.59
CA GLN A 1063 -24.57 40.13 3.42
C GLN A 1063 -23.64 41.05 2.62
N LYS A 1064 -23.21 40.66 1.41
CA LYS A 1064 -22.36 41.46 0.51
C LYS A 1064 -23.00 42.79 0.11
N ASN A 1065 -24.32 42.84 -0.01
CA ASN A 1065 -25.08 44.02 -0.42
C ASN A 1065 -25.70 44.81 0.75
N ASP A 1066 -25.32 44.53 2.00
CA ASP A 1066 -25.87 45.19 3.22
C ASP A 1066 -27.41 45.13 3.34
N LYS A 1067 -28.00 44.02 2.88
CA LYS A 1067 -29.47 43.80 2.81
C LYS A 1067 -30.01 42.82 3.87
N LEU A 1068 -29.21 42.36 4.84
CA LEU A 1068 -29.67 41.40 5.85
C LEU A 1068 -30.90 41.85 6.66
N LYS A 1069 -31.19 43.16 6.71
CA LYS A 1069 -32.37 43.72 7.40
C LYS A 1069 -33.71 43.30 6.78
N VAL A 1070 -33.74 42.79 5.55
CA VAL A 1070 -34.97 42.27 4.91
C VAL A 1070 -35.43 40.95 5.52
N LEU A 1071 -34.54 40.23 6.20
CA LEU A 1071 -34.83 38.96 6.87
C LEU A 1071 -35.45 39.20 8.25
N ASP A 1072 -36.30 38.29 8.73
CA ASP A 1072 -36.78 38.26 10.11
C ASP A 1072 -35.61 38.06 11.08
N GLU A 1073 -35.75 38.55 12.31
CA GLU A 1073 -34.67 38.55 13.32
C GLU A 1073 -34.02 37.17 13.52
N LYS A 1074 -34.81 36.10 13.57
CA LYS A 1074 -34.32 34.72 13.74
C LYS A 1074 -33.38 34.23 12.62
N TYR A 1075 -33.46 34.79 11.42
CA TYR A 1075 -32.62 34.41 10.27
C TYR A 1075 -31.37 35.28 10.16
N ARG A 1076 -31.22 36.32 10.99
CA ARG A 1076 -30.04 37.18 11.01
C ARG A 1076 -28.93 36.63 11.91
N SER A 1077 -29.20 35.55 12.64
CA SER A 1077 -28.29 34.96 13.61
C SER A 1077 -27.17 34.16 12.93
N ARG A 1078 -25.99 34.11 13.58
CA ARG A 1078 -24.83 33.36 13.08
C ARG A 1078 -25.12 31.86 13.10
N GLU A 1079 -25.80 31.41 14.15
CA GLU A 1079 -26.16 30.01 14.41
C GLU A 1079 -27.07 29.45 13.31
N TYR A 1080 -28.04 30.24 12.84
CA TYR A 1080 -28.93 29.81 11.77
C TYR A 1080 -28.21 29.73 10.42
N TYR A 1081 -27.29 30.65 10.16
CA TYR A 1081 -26.47 30.56 8.95
C TYR A 1081 -25.49 29.38 9.00
N ALA A 1082 -24.87 29.12 10.16
CA ALA A 1082 -24.07 27.92 10.40
C ALA A 1082 -24.87 26.63 10.14
N GLN A 1083 -26.11 26.54 10.65
CA GLN A 1083 -27.01 25.42 10.35
C GLN A 1083 -27.24 25.26 8.84
N SER A 1084 -27.38 26.37 8.12
CA SER A 1084 -27.61 26.36 6.67
C SER A 1084 -26.42 25.84 5.87
N ILE A 1085 -25.19 26.18 6.28
CA ILE A 1085 -23.96 25.63 5.70
C ILE A 1085 -23.93 24.12 5.95
N LEU A 1086 -24.20 23.69 7.18
CA LEU A 1086 -24.18 22.27 7.55
C LEU A 1086 -25.21 21.46 6.75
N GLU A 1087 -26.44 21.93 6.62
CA GLU A 1087 -27.49 21.22 5.89
C GLU A 1087 -27.27 21.24 4.37
N TYR A 1088 -26.69 22.31 3.80
CA TYR A 1088 -26.39 22.39 2.37
C TYR A 1088 -25.40 21.32 1.91
N ASN A 1089 -24.34 21.11 2.69
CA ASN A 1089 -23.25 20.19 2.35
C ASN A 1089 -23.57 18.70 2.63
N ARG A 1090 -24.84 18.36 2.91
CA ARG A 1090 -25.26 17.00 3.27
C ARG A 1090 -26.15 16.32 2.23
N TYR A 1091 -25.81 15.06 1.98
CA TYR A 1091 -26.57 14.13 1.14
C TYR A 1091 -27.85 13.61 1.84
N SER A 1092 -27.82 13.42 3.16
CA SER A 1092 -28.95 12.96 3.97
C SER A 1092 -29.71 14.14 4.60
N SER A 1093 -31.04 14.15 4.51
CA SER A 1093 -31.89 15.10 5.24
C SER A 1093 -32.30 14.50 6.58
N TYR A 1094 -32.12 15.26 7.66
CA TYR A 1094 -32.71 14.93 8.97
C TYR A 1094 -34.02 15.68 9.15
N ASP A 1095 -35.02 15.01 9.74
CA ASP A 1095 -36.31 15.66 10.05
C ASP A 1095 -36.15 16.76 11.10
N THR A 1096 -35.23 16.58 12.05
CA THR A 1096 -34.92 17.55 13.10
C THR A 1096 -33.43 17.83 13.16
N VAL A 1097 -33.05 19.11 13.11
CA VAL A 1097 -31.70 19.62 13.40
C VAL A 1097 -31.86 20.77 14.40
N SER A 1098 -31.12 20.74 15.51
CA SER A 1098 -31.16 21.80 16.52
C SER A 1098 -29.76 22.15 17.03
N PHE A 1099 -29.49 23.44 17.16
CA PHE A 1099 -28.25 23.96 17.74
C PHE A 1099 -28.09 23.56 19.21
N ILE A 1100 -26.87 23.17 19.59
CA ILE A 1100 -26.49 22.82 20.96
C ILE A 1100 -25.70 23.97 21.58
N GLY A 1101 -24.64 24.43 20.90
CA GLY A 1101 -23.71 25.46 21.37
C GLY A 1101 -22.58 25.68 20.39
N SER A 1102 -21.72 26.67 20.65
CA SER A 1102 -20.47 26.85 19.91
C SER A 1102 -19.29 26.98 20.85
N GLU A 1103 -18.13 26.53 20.39
CA GLU A 1103 -16.87 26.59 21.13
C GLU A 1103 -15.76 27.11 20.23
N LYS A 1104 -14.89 27.96 20.78
CA LYS A 1104 -13.70 28.44 20.07
C LYS A 1104 -12.58 27.43 20.22
N VAL A 1105 -11.88 27.15 19.12
CA VAL A 1105 -10.79 26.20 19.05
C VAL A 1105 -9.66 26.75 18.20
N GLU A 1106 -8.44 26.29 18.46
CA GLU A 1106 -7.30 26.51 17.58
C GLU A 1106 -7.10 25.24 16.75
N ILE A 1107 -7.11 25.36 15.42
CA ILE A 1107 -6.73 24.31 14.46
C ILE A 1107 -5.45 24.74 13.74
N LYS A 1108 -4.73 23.82 13.06
CA LYS A 1108 -3.44 24.13 12.41
C LYS A 1108 -3.53 25.33 11.46
N ALA A 1109 -4.64 25.46 10.74
CA ALA A 1109 -4.82 26.50 9.73
C ALA A 1109 -5.08 27.91 10.31
N TYR A 1110 -5.90 28.05 11.35
CA TYR A 1110 -6.35 29.33 11.91
C TYR A 1110 -7.20 29.17 13.19
N PRO A 1111 -7.41 30.24 13.98
CA PRO A 1111 -8.42 30.27 15.04
C PRO A 1111 -9.82 30.01 14.47
N ALA A 1112 -10.53 29.04 15.03
CA ALA A 1112 -11.81 28.57 14.53
C ALA A 1112 -12.92 28.62 15.61
N GLU A 1113 -14.16 28.63 15.15
CA GLU A 1113 -15.35 28.43 15.97
C GLU A 1113 -16.08 27.19 15.47
N VAL A 1114 -16.38 26.27 16.39
CA VAL A 1114 -17.13 25.05 16.12
C VAL A 1114 -18.58 25.27 16.52
N PHE A 1115 -19.51 25.09 15.59
CA PHE A 1115 -20.94 25.10 15.86
C PHE A 1115 -21.46 23.66 15.98
N PHE A 1116 -21.97 23.29 17.16
CA PHE A 1116 -22.52 21.96 17.44
C PHE A 1116 -24.04 21.94 17.25
N PHE A 1117 -24.52 20.88 16.61
CA PHE A 1117 -25.92 20.60 16.37
C PHE A 1117 -26.18 19.14 16.71
N ARG A 1118 -27.41 18.84 17.12
CA ARG A 1118 -27.94 17.47 17.16
C ARG A 1118 -28.93 17.28 16.04
N ALA A 1119 -28.88 16.12 15.39
CA ALA A 1119 -29.79 15.77 14.31
C ALA A 1119 -30.39 14.36 14.47
N ARG A 1120 -31.63 14.18 14.00
CA ARG A 1120 -32.37 12.92 14.08
C ARG A 1120 -33.55 12.87 13.08
N ASN A 1121 -33.86 11.68 12.55
CA ASN A 1121 -35.12 11.43 11.83
C ASN A 1121 -36.25 11.06 12.79
N GLU A 1122 -37.52 11.17 12.36
CA GLU A 1122 -38.67 10.86 13.22
C GLU A 1122 -38.66 9.40 13.74
N ASP A 1123 -38.15 8.46 12.93
CA ASP A 1123 -38.08 7.04 13.26
C ASP A 1123 -36.85 6.63 14.11
N ASP A 1124 -35.86 7.52 14.25
CA ASP A 1124 -34.61 7.22 14.95
C ASP A 1124 -34.75 7.44 16.47
N LYS A 1125 -34.18 6.51 17.26
CA LYS A 1125 -34.16 6.61 18.74
C LYS A 1125 -32.93 7.29 19.32
N LEU A 1126 -31.88 7.46 18.51
CA LEU A 1126 -30.59 8.03 18.91
C LEU A 1126 -30.38 9.36 18.20
N TRP A 1127 -29.70 10.29 18.86
CA TRP A 1127 -29.29 11.54 18.25
C TRP A 1127 -27.91 11.39 17.61
N LYS A 1128 -27.65 12.17 16.57
CA LYS A 1128 -26.33 12.30 15.96
C LYS A 1128 -25.73 13.66 16.33
N LEU A 1129 -24.50 13.68 16.84
CA LEU A 1129 -23.75 14.93 16.99
C LEU A 1129 -23.26 15.38 15.61
N MET A 1130 -23.36 16.66 15.36
CA MET A 1130 -23.05 17.26 14.08
C MET A 1130 -22.30 18.55 14.35
N TYR A 1131 -21.24 18.81 13.61
CA TYR A 1131 -20.47 20.03 13.84
C TYR A 1131 -19.96 20.65 12.55
N LEU A 1132 -19.91 21.98 12.57
CA LEU A 1132 -19.37 22.84 11.51
C LEU A 1132 -18.20 23.62 12.11
N VAL A 1133 -17.03 23.55 11.48
CA VAL A 1133 -15.83 24.28 11.87
C VAL A 1133 -15.59 25.39 10.86
N VAL A 1134 -15.60 26.63 11.32
CA VAL A 1134 -15.43 27.84 10.50
C VAL A 1134 -14.37 28.73 11.15
N GLU A 1135 -13.78 29.64 10.38
CA GLU A 1135 -12.87 30.64 10.93
C GLU A 1135 -13.57 31.56 11.94
N ASP A 1136 -12.91 31.90 13.04
CA ASP A 1136 -13.45 32.78 14.08
C ASP A 1136 -13.55 34.24 13.59
N LYS A 1137 -14.62 34.53 12.86
CA LYS A 1137 -14.95 35.85 12.32
C LYS A 1137 -16.29 36.34 12.84
N GLU A 1138 -16.39 37.66 13.08
CA GLU A 1138 -17.64 38.32 13.50
C GLU A 1138 -18.78 38.05 12.51
N LYS A 1139 -18.47 38.06 11.20
CA LYS A 1139 -19.36 37.67 10.12
C LYS A 1139 -18.90 36.35 9.52
N LEU A 1140 -19.75 35.34 9.59
CA LEU A 1140 -19.50 34.05 8.97
C LEU A 1140 -19.49 34.18 7.43
N SER A 1141 -18.49 33.57 6.80
CA SER A 1141 -18.43 33.34 5.35
C SER A 1141 -19.09 31.99 5.01
N ALA A 1142 -19.17 31.66 3.72
CA ALA A 1142 -19.59 30.33 3.27
C ALA A 1142 -18.44 29.30 3.31
N GLU A 1143 -17.21 29.76 3.57
CA GLU A 1143 -16.02 28.92 3.68
C GLU A 1143 -15.98 28.28 5.06
N TYR A 1144 -15.58 27.01 5.09
CA TYR A 1144 -15.50 26.22 6.31
C TYR A 1144 -14.30 25.29 6.23
N ALA A 1145 -13.72 24.98 7.39
CA ALA A 1145 -12.69 23.95 7.51
C ALA A 1145 -13.32 22.56 7.39
N MET A 1146 -14.39 22.32 8.17
CA MET A 1146 -14.95 20.98 8.27
C MET A 1146 -16.47 21.01 8.51
N VAL A 1147 -17.18 20.08 7.88
CA VAL A 1147 -18.55 19.69 8.23
C VAL A 1147 -18.54 18.18 8.45
N ARG A 1148 -18.79 17.71 9.68
CA ARG A 1148 -18.75 16.27 9.99
C ARG A 1148 -19.95 15.79 10.80
N GLU A 1149 -20.17 14.49 10.70
CA GLU A 1149 -21.03 13.71 11.58
C GLU A 1149 -20.16 13.12 12.68
N GLY A 1150 -20.41 13.51 13.93
CA GLY A 1150 -19.74 12.96 15.10
C GLY A 1150 -20.40 11.68 15.59
N GLU A 1151 -20.28 11.42 16.89
CA GLU A 1151 -20.83 10.23 17.52
C GLU A 1151 -22.36 10.16 17.46
N THR A 1152 -22.90 8.94 17.37
CA THR A 1152 -24.33 8.65 17.58
C THR A 1152 -24.53 8.31 19.05
N TYR A 1153 -25.40 9.02 19.76
CA TYR A 1153 -25.55 8.89 21.21
C TYR A 1153 -27.01 8.77 21.67
N ASN A 1154 -27.20 8.21 22.86
CA ASN A 1154 -28.49 8.19 23.55
C ASN A 1154 -28.55 9.35 24.55
N GLU A 1155 -29.45 10.31 24.33
CA GLU A 1155 -29.60 11.50 25.18
C GLU A 1155 -29.92 11.18 26.66
N ASN A 1156 -30.40 9.97 26.96
CA ASN A 1156 -30.75 9.57 28.33
C ASN A 1156 -29.58 8.93 29.08
N ILE A 1157 -28.46 8.64 28.40
CA ILE A 1157 -27.32 7.90 28.96
C ILE A 1157 -26.02 8.70 28.81
N ALA A 1158 -25.81 9.31 27.64
CA ALA A 1158 -24.59 10.03 27.32
C ALA A 1158 -24.54 11.40 28.01
N ASP A 1159 -23.36 11.77 28.49
CA ASP A 1159 -23.06 13.14 28.91
C ASP A 1159 -22.69 13.98 27.67
N MET A 1160 -23.47 15.02 27.38
CA MET A 1160 -23.25 15.86 26.20
C MET A 1160 -21.91 16.58 26.25
N ASP A 1161 -21.46 16.95 27.44
CA ASP A 1161 -20.19 17.66 27.60
C ASP A 1161 -19.01 16.74 27.28
N GLU A 1162 -19.13 15.44 27.59
CA GLU A 1162 -18.15 14.41 27.22
C GLU A 1162 -18.13 14.17 25.70
N VAL A 1163 -19.30 14.02 25.07
CA VAL A 1163 -19.42 13.82 23.62
C VAL A 1163 -18.87 15.03 22.84
N ILE A 1164 -19.14 16.26 23.29
CA ILE A 1164 -18.58 17.48 22.69
C ILE A 1164 -17.06 17.53 22.91
N LYS A 1165 -16.58 17.19 24.11
CA LYS A 1165 -15.15 17.17 24.42
C LYS A 1165 -14.38 16.22 23.51
N ASP A 1166 -14.91 15.04 23.23
CA ASP A 1166 -14.29 14.07 22.32
C ASP A 1166 -14.30 14.57 20.87
N ALA A 1167 -15.39 15.17 20.41
CA ALA A 1167 -15.43 15.82 19.10
C ALA A 1167 -14.41 16.97 19.00
N LEU A 1168 -14.24 17.77 20.07
CA LEU A 1168 -13.25 18.85 20.11
C LEU A 1168 -11.81 18.33 20.05
N LYS A 1169 -11.51 17.16 20.64
CA LYS A 1169 -10.19 16.52 20.50
C LYS A 1169 -9.90 16.21 19.03
N GLU A 1170 -10.86 15.62 18.31
CA GLU A 1170 -10.72 15.29 16.89
C GLU A 1170 -10.59 16.56 16.02
N ILE A 1171 -11.40 17.58 16.29
CA ILE A 1171 -11.41 18.83 15.51
C ILE A 1171 -10.08 19.59 15.62
N LYS A 1172 -9.45 19.61 16.80
CA LYS A 1172 -8.13 20.25 17.01
C LYS A 1172 -7.03 19.65 16.15
N LEU A 1173 -7.22 18.43 15.65
CA LEU A 1173 -6.28 17.71 14.80
C LEU A 1173 -6.52 17.98 13.30
N TYR A 1174 -7.51 18.81 12.95
CA TYR A 1174 -7.76 19.16 11.56
C TYR A 1174 -6.55 19.82 10.89
N GLY A 1175 -6.20 19.32 9.70
CA GLY A 1175 -5.04 19.77 8.93
C GLY A 1175 -3.71 19.14 9.35
N ARG A 1176 -3.71 18.19 10.31
CA ARG A 1176 -2.53 17.42 10.73
C ARG A 1176 -2.58 16.01 10.12
N GLU A 1177 -2.08 15.87 8.89
CA GLU A 1177 -2.20 14.64 8.09
C GLU A 1177 -1.71 13.40 8.83
N ARG A 1178 -0.54 13.51 9.49
CA ARG A 1178 0.07 12.41 10.27
C ARG A 1178 -0.80 11.86 11.40
N VAL A 1179 -1.81 12.60 11.87
CA VAL A 1179 -2.69 12.17 12.97
C VAL A 1179 -3.99 11.54 12.47
N VAL A 1180 -4.43 11.90 11.26
CA VAL A 1180 -5.76 11.57 10.72
C VAL A 1180 -5.76 10.24 9.96
N ASP A 1181 -4.59 9.81 9.48
CA ASP A 1181 -4.31 8.49 8.88
C ASP A 1181 -4.02 7.42 9.95
#